data_AF-A0A3M1N267-F1
#
_entry.id   AF-A0A3M1N267-F1
#
_cell.length_a   1.000
_cell.length_b   1.000
_cell.length_c   1.000
_cell.angle_alpha   90.00
_cell.angle_beta   90.00
_cell.angle_gamma   90.00
#
_symmetry.space_group_name_H-M   'P 1'
#
loop_
_entity.id
_entity.type
_entity.pdbx_description
1 polymer ?
#
loop_
_entity_poly.entity_id
_entity_poly.type
_entity_poly.pdbx_seq_one_letter_code
_entity_poly.pdbx_strand_id
1 'polypeptide(L)'
;MSEKFYLGRIFDPQSGQTTADPLHYDPDDLTTHAVVVGMTGSGKTGLCVDLLEEAALQGIPALMIDPKGDITNLLLHFPDLLPADFQPWVNADEARREGKSLEQAAQETADLWRNGLAKWGIGTDRLRALQNSAEFAVYTPGSDAGIPISILASLQAPPIPWEENRELLREKISGTVTALLGLVGMTDVDPVRSREHILLSNIFEHAWSQGKDLDLGELIMQVQNPPFPKLGVFDVETFYPGKERFELAMLLNNILASPAFQAWIEGQPLDIGALLYAPDGRPRHSVFYIAHLSEAERMFFVTLLYSAVETWMRTQPGTTTLRALVYFDEIYGYLPPTANPPSKTLMLRMLKQARAFGVGQVLVTQNPVDVDYKALSNAGTWFIGKLQTDRDKERLLDGLQSAASGMDRREYDDLISRLGKRVFLVHNVHEKHPLLFQTRWAMNYLAGPLTRLQLRDLNALVGAGEVREAPGGRPLPKAAAPAQRESAPSQAAAATFGAAAVSQKADSPAASSAPDLPGTESRPAVPARTAEYFLPNNLTLTQAAKAAGRTLPADSHAVGMLYRPVLLAQAEVRFLQRKYNLDFERVTAALVEEPDPRGVVRWEDWEVAPLDERHFDRQPIPGARFASLEAPLNDARTLKSLQTDFKDWIYRTVTASVRANEKLKVYAGPQVSAAEFRELCAKAAREKRDAELDKVAARYDRKLESVRTKLAREERELREDEAELQQRKMEEWGTHAENILGLFGGRKRRLTTSLSKRRMTEQAKADVEESIDAIAEFKQQIADLEAEKAQALQDVNDKWAEMVSDVSEIPVSPYKKDILVTLFGVAWMPYHLVEAGGRLMELPGYGGA
;
A
#
# COMPACT_ATOMS: atom_id res chain seq x y z
N MET A 1 -30.81 -28.81 13.73
CA MET A 1 -29.76 -29.11 12.75
C MET A 1 -29.82 -27.97 11.77
N SER A 2 -28.80 -27.11 11.72
CA SER A 2 -28.70 -26.13 10.63
C SER A 2 -28.61 -26.90 9.31
N GLU A 3 -29.15 -26.33 8.23
CA GLU A 3 -28.87 -26.87 6.91
C GLU A 3 -27.36 -26.72 6.63
N LYS A 4 -26.78 -27.54 5.77
CA LYS A 4 -25.36 -27.38 5.40
C LYS A 4 -25.23 -26.33 4.29
N PHE A 5 -24.17 -25.52 4.33
CA PHE A 5 -23.85 -24.56 3.29
C PHE A 5 -23.59 -25.27 1.95
N TYR A 6 -24.31 -24.87 0.91
CA TYR A 6 -24.07 -25.35 -0.46
C TYR A 6 -23.04 -24.46 -1.16
N LEU A 7 -21.77 -24.86 -1.14
CA LEU A 7 -20.66 -24.07 -1.68
C LEU A 7 -20.31 -24.39 -3.14
N GLY A 8 -20.84 -25.49 -3.68
CA GLY A 8 -20.47 -25.95 -5.02
C GLY A 8 -20.65 -27.44 -5.22
N ARG A 9 -19.85 -28.02 -6.12
CA ARG A 9 -19.87 -29.46 -6.42
C ARG A 9 -18.47 -30.03 -6.38
N ILE A 10 -18.36 -31.31 -6.00
CA ILE A 10 -17.09 -32.02 -5.91
C ILE A 10 -16.41 -32.02 -7.28
N PHE A 11 -15.11 -31.72 -7.27
CA PHE A 11 -14.26 -31.71 -8.45
C PHE A 11 -13.39 -32.96 -8.45
N ASP A 12 -13.43 -33.73 -9.53
CA ASP A 12 -12.62 -34.92 -9.67
C ASP A 12 -11.23 -34.57 -10.26
N PRO A 13 -10.13 -34.72 -9.49
CA PRO A 13 -8.78 -34.42 -9.96
C PRO A 13 -8.27 -35.36 -11.05
N GLN A 14 -8.91 -36.53 -11.26
CA GLN A 14 -8.50 -37.50 -12.28
C GLN A 14 -9.06 -37.12 -13.65
N SER A 15 -10.37 -36.85 -13.72
CA SER A 15 -11.00 -36.40 -14.97
C SER A 15 -10.81 -34.91 -15.26
N GLY A 16 -10.47 -34.10 -14.23
CA GLY A 16 -10.40 -32.65 -14.34
C GLY A 16 -11.78 -32.00 -14.52
N GLN A 17 -12.85 -32.69 -14.13
CA GLN A 17 -14.22 -32.24 -14.31
C GLN A 17 -14.97 -32.14 -12.97
N THR A 18 -15.96 -31.26 -12.95
CA THR A 18 -16.88 -31.10 -11.82
C THR A 18 -17.97 -32.15 -11.90
N THR A 19 -18.15 -32.89 -10.82
CA THR A 19 -19.18 -33.94 -10.68
C THR A 19 -20.55 -33.33 -10.43
N ALA A 20 -21.59 -34.16 -10.35
CA ALA A 20 -22.92 -33.73 -9.92
C ALA A 20 -23.06 -33.64 -8.39
N ASP A 21 -22.09 -34.18 -7.63
CA ASP A 21 -22.20 -34.33 -6.18
C ASP A 21 -22.02 -32.97 -5.49
N PRO A 22 -22.98 -32.52 -4.68
CA PRO A 22 -22.90 -31.24 -4.00
C PRO A 22 -21.87 -31.27 -2.85
N LEU A 23 -21.11 -30.19 -2.70
CA LEU A 23 -20.34 -29.95 -1.48
C LEU A 23 -21.24 -29.27 -0.45
N HIS A 24 -21.57 -30.00 0.61
CA HIS A 24 -22.31 -29.52 1.76
C HIS A 24 -21.38 -29.32 2.95
N TYR A 25 -21.11 -28.06 3.30
CA TYR A 25 -20.23 -27.67 4.38
C TYR A 25 -21.02 -27.37 5.66
N ASP A 26 -20.58 -27.86 6.82
CA ASP A 26 -21.28 -27.61 8.08
C ASP A 26 -20.95 -26.22 8.63
N PRO A 27 -21.92 -25.31 8.80
CA PRO A 27 -21.63 -23.98 9.34
C PRO A 27 -21.01 -24.00 10.73
N ASP A 28 -21.31 -25.00 11.56
CA ASP A 28 -20.77 -25.07 12.93
C ASP A 28 -19.25 -25.32 12.94
N ASP A 29 -18.67 -25.84 11.85
CA ASP A 29 -17.23 -25.99 11.70
C ASP A 29 -16.50 -24.63 11.65
N LEU A 30 -17.19 -23.54 11.25
CA LEU A 30 -16.64 -22.17 11.29
C LEU A 30 -16.47 -21.63 12.72
N THR A 31 -16.99 -22.30 13.75
CA THR A 31 -16.63 -21.99 15.14
C THR A 31 -15.13 -22.19 15.39
N THR A 32 -14.48 -23.07 14.62
CA THR A 32 -13.02 -23.23 14.59
C THR A 32 -12.31 -22.35 13.57
N HIS A 33 -13.02 -21.38 12.98
CA HIS A 33 -12.50 -20.39 12.04
C HIS A 33 -12.08 -20.97 10.68
N ALA A 34 -11.99 -20.09 9.69
CA ALA A 34 -11.55 -20.45 8.35
C ALA A 34 -10.49 -19.49 7.82
N VAL A 35 -9.59 -20.03 6.99
CA VAL A 35 -8.64 -19.25 6.20
C VAL A 35 -8.88 -19.52 4.72
N VAL A 36 -8.91 -18.46 3.91
CA VAL A 36 -9.06 -18.55 2.45
C VAL A 36 -7.81 -17.98 1.78
N VAL A 37 -7.12 -18.79 0.98
CA VAL A 37 -5.85 -18.44 0.33
C VAL A 37 -5.93 -18.67 -1.17
N GLY A 38 -5.25 -17.84 -1.96
CA GLY A 38 -5.15 -18.00 -3.40
C GLY A 38 -4.69 -16.74 -4.12
N MET A 39 -4.14 -16.86 -5.31
CA MET A 39 -3.71 -15.72 -6.13
C MET A 39 -4.89 -14.83 -6.57
N THR A 40 -4.61 -13.62 -7.05
CA THR A 40 -5.63 -12.79 -7.71
C THR A 40 -6.22 -13.53 -8.91
N GLY A 41 -7.55 -13.53 -9.03
CA GLY A 41 -8.26 -14.25 -10.09
C GLY A 41 -8.44 -15.76 -9.87
N SER A 42 -8.00 -16.33 -8.73
CA SER A 42 -8.27 -17.74 -8.41
C SER A 42 -9.75 -18.02 -8.10
N GLY A 43 -10.53 -16.99 -7.77
CA GLY A 43 -11.95 -17.08 -7.42
C GLY A 43 -12.29 -16.86 -5.95
N LYS A 44 -11.32 -16.45 -5.11
CA LYS A 44 -11.51 -16.28 -3.64
C LYS A 44 -12.76 -15.48 -3.28
N THR A 45 -12.94 -14.31 -3.90
CA THR A 45 -14.09 -13.44 -3.66
C THR A 45 -15.40 -14.17 -3.94
N GLY A 46 -15.48 -14.92 -5.04
CA GLY A 46 -16.66 -15.72 -5.37
C GLY A 46 -16.97 -16.78 -4.31
N LEU A 47 -15.95 -17.53 -3.87
CA LEU A 47 -16.12 -18.49 -2.77
C LEU A 47 -16.58 -17.84 -1.46
N CYS A 48 -16.00 -16.70 -1.12
CA CYS A 48 -16.35 -15.98 0.12
C CYS A 48 -17.77 -15.42 0.04
N VAL A 49 -18.18 -14.91 -1.12
CA VAL A 49 -19.56 -14.51 -1.38
C VAL A 49 -20.49 -15.72 -1.27
N ASP A 50 -20.17 -16.86 -1.88
CA ASP A 50 -20.98 -18.08 -1.76
C ASP A 50 -21.16 -18.48 -0.28
N LEU A 51 -20.11 -18.44 0.53
CA LEU A 51 -20.15 -18.72 1.96
C LEU A 51 -21.05 -17.73 2.72
N LEU A 52 -20.92 -16.43 2.45
CA LEU A 52 -21.71 -15.38 3.11
C LEU A 52 -23.19 -15.44 2.67
N GLU A 53 -23.47 -15.77 1.41
CA GLU A 53 -24.84 -16.01 0.94
C GLU A 53 -25.51 -17.18 1.67
N GLU A 54 -24.81 -18.30 1.85
CA GLU A 54 -25.35 -19.42 2.61
C GLU A 54 -25.53 -19.09 4.10
N ALA A 55 -24.60 -18.30 4.68
CA ALA A 55 -24.75 -17.79 6.04
C ALA A 55 -26.01 -16.92 6.18
N ALA A 56 -26.25 -16.00 5.25
CA ALA A 56 -27.45 -15.17 5.23
C ALA A 56 -28.73 -16.01 5.13
N LEU A 57 -28.79 -16.97 4.19
CA LEU A 57 -29.93 -17.87 4.01
C LEU A 57 -30.29 -18.67 5.27
N GLN A 58 -29.30 -18.97 6.11
CA GLN A 58 -29.49 -19.69 7.37
C GLN A 58 -29.67 -18.79 8.59
N GLY A 59 -29.75 -17.49 8.36
CA GLY A 59 -29.97 -16.50 9.38
C GLY A 59 -28.75 -16.21 10.26
N ILE A 60 -27.54 -16.52 9.78
CA ILE A 60 -26.28 -16.25 10.48
C ILE A 60 -25.82 -14.83 10.11
N PRO A 61 -25.75 -13.90 11.09
CA PRO A 61 -25.29 -12.54 10.84
C PRO A 61 -23.77 -12.48 10.63
N ALA A 62 -23.32 -11.45 9.90
CA ALA A 62 -21.92 -11.27 9.55
C ALA A 62 -21.48 -9.81 9.65
N LEU A 63 -20.27 -9.61 10.17
CA LEU A 63 -19.52 -8.37 10.09
C LEU A 63 -18.39 -8.59 9.08
N MET A 64 -18.33 -7.79 8.02
CA MET A 64 -17.39 -7.96 6.91
C MET A 64 -16.49 -6.74 6.81
N ILE A 65 -15.18 -6.94 6.85
CA ILE A 65 -14.20 -5.86 6.70
C ILE A 65 -13.68 -5.91 5.26
N ASP A 66 -13.89 -4.82 4.52
CA ASP A 66 -13.63 -4.74 3.09
C ASP A 66 -12.65 -3.60 2.74
N PRO A 67 -11.34 -3.88 2.69
CA PRO A 67 -10.33 -2.90 2.30
C PRO A 67 -10.24 -2.69 0.77
N LYS A 68 -10.95 -3.48 -0.05
CA LYS A 68 -10.86 -3.41 -1.52
C LYS A 68 -12.13 -2.93 -2.20
N GLY A 69 -13.29 -3.07 -1.55
CA GLY A 69 -14.60 -2.74 -2.10
C GLY A 69 -15.28 -3.90 -2.83
N ASP A 70 -14.69 -5.10 -2.87
CA ASP A 70 -15.22 -6.25 -3.59
C ASP A 70 -16.43 -6.91 -2.90
N ILE A 71 -16.49 -6.84 -1.57
CA ILE A 71 -17.51 -7.51 -0.74
C ILE A 71 -18.80 -6.70 -0.68
N THR A 72 -18.73 -5.40 -1.00
CA THR A 72 -19.92 -4.57 -1.22
C THR A 72 -20.89 -5.15 -2.26
N ASN A 73 -20.39 -5.97 -3.19
CA ASN A 73 -21.20 -6.70 -4.16
C ASN A 73 -22.26 -7.63 -3.54
N LEU A 74 -22.15 -7.97 -2.25
CA LEU A 74 -23.19 -8.70 -1.53
C LEU A 74 -24.55 -8.00 -1.52
N LEU A 75 -24.60 -6.68 -1.77
CA LEU A 75 -25.85 -5.92 -1.83
C LEU A 75 -26.52 -5.95 -3.22
N LEU A 76 -25.85 -6.48 -4.25
CA LEU A 76 -26.34 -6.50 -5.63
C LEU A 76 -27.26 -7.71 -5.89
N HIS A 77 -28.42 -7.70 -5.23
CA HIS A 77 -29.45 -8.74 -5.34
C HIS A 77 -30.42 -8.46 -6.49
N PHE A 78 -30.37 -9.26 -7.56
CA PHE A 78 -31.24 -9.11 -8.72
C PHE A 78 -32.10 -10.36 -8.97
N PRO A 79 -33.16 -10.59 -8.15
CA PRO A 79 -33.94 -11.82 -8.20
C PRO A 79 -34.69 -12.03 -9.53
N ASP A 80 -35.06 -10.96 -10.22
CA ASP A 80 -35.79 -11.03 -11.50
C ASP A 80 -34.84 -11.06 -12.71
N LEU A 81 -33.53 -10.86 -12.48
CA LEU A 81 -32.46 -10.92 -13.48
C LEU A 81 -32.77 -10.02 -14.70
N LEU A 82 -33.29 -8.82 -14.46
CA LEU A 82 -33.62 -7.85 -15.50
C LEU A 82 -32.37 -7.07 -15.90
N PRO A 83 -32.13 -6.82 -17.20
CA PRO A 83 -30.99 -6.02 -17.66
C PRO A 83 -30.88 -4.65 -16.97
N ALA A 84 -32.03 -4.01 -16.71
CA ALA A 84 -32.08 -2.70 -16.05
C ALA A 84 -31.48 -2.72 -14.64
N ASP A 85 -31.53 -3.86 -13.93
CA ASP A 85 -30.95 -3.98 -12.60
C ASP A 85 -29.41 -4.02 -12.64
N PHE A 86 -28.84 -4.63 -13.68
CA PHE A 86 -27.38 -4.71 -13.88
C PHE A 86 -26.80 -3.40 -14.43
N GLN A 87 -27.55 -2.68 -15.26
CA GLN A 87 -27.07 -1.52 -16.02
C GLN A 87 -26.28 -0.48 -15.19
N PRO A 88 -26.69 -0.09 -13.96
CA PRO A 88 -25.95 0.88 -13.15
C PRO A 88 -24.58 0.39 -12.66
N TRP A 89 -24.36 -0.93 -12.68
CA TRP A 89 -23.22 -1.60 -12.04
C TRP A 89 -22.26 -2.22 -13.05
N VAL A 90 -22.60 -2.19 -14.34
CA VAL A 90 -21.71 -2.64 -15.41
C VAL A 90 -20.64 -1.58 -15.68
N ASN A 91 -19.41 -2.02 -15.97
CA ASN A 91 -18.29 -1.13 -16.27
C ASN A 91 -18.49 -0.44 -17.63
N ALA A 92 -18.86 0.85 -17.60
CA ALA A 92 -19.10 1.64 -18.79
C ALA A 92 -17.85 1.82 -19.68
N ASP A 93 -16.66 1.87 -19.10
CA ASP A 93 -15.42 2.00 -19.87
C ASP A 93 -15.04 0.69 -20.57
N GLU A 94 -15.30 -0.46 -19.94
CA GLU A 94 -15.12 -1.78 -20.54
C GLU A 94 -16.10 -1.98 -21.70
N ALA A 95 -17.39 -1.68 -21.49
CA ALA A 95 -18.41 -1.71 -22.55
C ALA A 95 -18.00 -0.83 -23.75
N ARG A 96 -17.51 0.38 -23.49
CA ARG A 96 -17.02 1.29 -24.55
C ARG A 96 -15.82 0.71 -25.30
N ARG A 97 -14.85 0.09 -24.60
CA ARG A 97 -13.66 -0.53 -25.22
C ARG A 97 -14.04 -1.72 -26.11
N GLU A 98 -15.09 -2.45 -25.75
CA GLU A 98 -15.63 -3.56 -26.55
C GLU A 98 -16.58 -3.10 -27.67
N GLY A 99 -16.82 -1.79 -27.81
CA GLY A 99 -17.71 -1.24 -28.83
C GLY A 99 -19.19 -1.51 -28.56
N LYS A 100 -19.56 -1.78 -27.29
CA LYS A 100 -20.93 -2.08 -26.85
C LYS A 100 -21.57 -0.85 -26.20
N SER A 101 -22.88 -0.71 -26.38
CA SER A 101 -23.69 0.22 -25.56
C SER A 101 -23.83 -0.32 -24.12
N LEU A 102 -24.14 0.57 -23.17
CA LEU A 102 -24.33 0.17 -21.78
C LEU A 102 -25.53 -0.78 -21.64
N GLU A 103 -26.59 -0.56 -22.42
CA GLU A 103 -27.78 -1.41 -22.48
C GLU A 103 -27.46 -2.81 -23.01
N GLN A 104 -26.62 -2.91 -24.06
CA GLN A 104 -26.17 -4.20 -24.58
C GLN A 104 -25.33 -4.95 -23.55
N ALA A 105 -24.37 -4.26 -22.91
CA ALA A 105 -23.53 -4.88 -21.89
C ALA A 105 -24.37 -5.37 -20.69
N ALA A 106 -25.38 -4.60 -20.27
CA ALA A 106 -26.32 -4.99 -19.23
C ALA A 106 -27.17 -6.22 -19.60
N GLN A 107 -27.67 -6.27 -20.84
CA GLN A 107 -28.40 -7.44 -21.37
C GLN A 107 -27.52 -8.69 -21.38
N GLU A 108 -26.31 -8.59 -21.94
CA GLU A 108 -25.36 -9.70 -21.96
C GLU A 108 -24.99 -10.18 -20.54
N THR A 109 -24.85 -9.25 -19.59
CA THR A 109 -24.56 -9.56 -18.18
C THR A 109 -25.73 -10.29 -17.52
N ALA A 110 -26.97 -9.83 -17.74
CA ALA A 110 -28.17 -10.49 -17.23
C ALA A 110 -28.31 -11.91 -17.78
N ASP A 111 -28.05 -12.11 -19.08
CA ASP A 111 -28.08 -13.43 -19.72
C ASP A 111 -26.95 -14.33 -19.21
N LEU A 112 -25.75 -13.79 -18.99
CA LEU A 112 -24.64 -14.51 -18.39
C LEU A 112 -24.99 -15.02 -16.99
N TRP A 113 -25.57 -14.17 -16.13
CA TRP A 113 -25.97 -14.56 -14.79
C TRP A 113 -27.10 -15.58 -14.80
N ARG A 114 -28.13 -15.37 -15.63
CA ARG A 114 -29.25 -16.30 -15.79
C ARG A 114 -28.78 -17.69 -16.19
N ASN A 115 -27.90 -17.77 -17.19
CA ASN A 115 -27.33 -19.04 -17.65
C ASN A 115 -26.38 -19.67 -16.62
N GLY A 116 -25.60 -18.84 -15.91
CA GLY A 116 -24.72 -19.26 -14.83
C GLY A 116 -25.50 -19.94 -13.70
N LEU A 117 -26.50 -19.25 -13.14
CA LEU A 117 -27.34 -19.75 -12.04
C LEU A 117 -28.10 -21.02 -12.43
N ALA A 118 -28.65 -21.08 -13.66
CA ALA A 118 -29.37 -22.24 -14.15
C ALA A 118 -28.51 -23.52 -14.18
N LYS A 119 -27.23 -23.43 -14.55
CA LYS A 119 -26.30 -24.58 -14.55
C LYS A 119 -26.07 -25.17 -13.15
N TRP A 120 -26.26 -24.37 -12.12
CA TRP A 120 -26.12 -24.75 -10.72
C TRP A 120 -27.46 -25.07 -10.04
N GLY A 121 -28.57 -25.04 -10.79
CA GLY A 121 -29.90 -25.32 -10.24
C GLY A 121 -30.42 -24.22 -9.31
N ILE A 122 -29.93 -22.99 -9.46
CA ILE A 122 -30.33 -21.84 -8.65
C ILE A 122 -31.41 -21.07 -9.41
N GLY A 123 -32.63 -21.08 -8.87
CA GLY A 123 -33.78 -20.35 -9.40
C GLY A 123 -34.01 -19.00 -8.72
N THR A 124 -34.92 -18.21 -9.30
CA THR A 124 -35.29 -16.88 -8.79
C THR A 124 -35.89 -16.90 -7.38
N ASP A 125 -36.57 -17.99 -7.00
CA ASP A 125 -37.10 -18.16 -5.64
C ASP A 125 -35.98 -18.18 -4.58
N ARG A 126 -34.83 -18.81 -4.88
CA ARG A 126 -33.67 -18.83 -3.99
C ARG A 126 -32.99 -17.46 -3.93
N LEU A 127 -32.91 -16.74 -5.05
CA LEU A 127 -32.41 -15.36 -5.08
C LEU A 127 -33.27 -14.43 -4.22
N ARG A 128 -34.60 -14.58 -4.31
CA ARG A 128 -35.56 -13.82 -3.51
C ARG A 128 -35.49 -14.22 -2.03
N ALA A 129 -35.26 -15.51 -1.72
CA ALA A 129 -35.00 -15.95 -0.36
C ALA A 129 -33.74 -15.29 0.21
N LEU A 130 -32.64 -15.25 -0.55
CA LEU A 130 -31.41 -14.58 -0.14
C LEU A 130 -31.63 -13.08 0.12
N GLN A 131 -32.26 -12.36 -0.81
CA GLN A 131 -32.57 -10.93 -0.66
C GLN A 131 -33.34 -10.63 0.63
N ASN A 132 -34.22 -11.54 1.07
CA ASN A 132 -35.05 -11.36 2.26
C ASN A 132 -34.46 -11.99 3.54
N SER A 133 -33.34 -12.71 3.42
CA SER A 133 -32.78 -13.51 4.52
C SER A 133 -32.09 -12.69 5.61
N ALA A 134 -31.51 -11.54 5.23
CA ALA A 134 -30.81 -10.62 6.12
C ALA A 134 -31.04 -9.17 5.69
N GLU A 135 -30.79 -8.22 6.59
CA GLU A 135 -30.59 -6.83 6.19
C GLU A 135 -29.12 -6.60 5.80
N PHE A 136 -28.90 -6.05 4.61
CA PHE A 136 -27.56 -5.76 4.11
C PHE A 136 -27.29 -4.26 4.17
N ALA A 137 -26.09 -3.88 4.60
CA ALA A 137 -25.71 -2.46 4.68
C ALA A 137 -24.21 -2.28 4.52
N VAL A 138 -23.82 -1.19 3.85
CA VAL A 138 -22.43 -0.72 3.77
C VAL A 138 -22.22 0.46 4.70
N TYR A 139 -21.29 0.26 5.63
CA TYR A 139 -20.82 1.21 6.61
C TYR A 139 -19.47 1.81 6.19
N THR A 140 -19.31 3.12 6.36
CA THR A 140 -18.09 3.84 6.01
C THR A 140 -17.57 4.60 7.24
N PRO A 141 -16.70 4.00 8.07
CA PRO A 141 -16.07 4.74 9.17
C PRO A 141 -15.28 5.94 8.64
N GLY A 142 -15.39 7.09 9.31
CA GLY A 142 -14.69 8.31 8.90
C GLY A 142 -15.15 8.93 7.58
N SER A 143 -16.33 8.56 7.09
CA SER A 143 -16.88 9.04 5.82
C SER A 143 -18.41 8.97 5.82
N ASP A 144 -19.03 9.91 5.12
CA ASP A 144 -20.48 10.03 4.90
C ASP A 144 -20.97 9.40 3.57
N ALA A 145 -20.08 8.73 2.83
CA ALA A 145 -20.43 8.15 1.53
C ALA A 145 -21.32 6.89 1.60
N GLY A 146 -21.25 6.15 2.71
CA GLY A 146 -22.19 5.09 3.07
C GLY A 146 -22.90 5.46 4.37
N ILE A 147 -23.16 4.47 5.24
CA ILE A 147 -23.65 4.76 6.59
C ILE A 147 -22.44 5.08 7.49
N PRO A 148 -22.31 6.30 8.03
CA PRO A 148 -21.19 6.64 8.91
C PRO A 148 -21.25 5.85 10.22
N ILE A 149 -20.08 5.47 10.73
CA ILE A 149 -19.92 4.82 12.03
C ILE A 149 -19.30 5.79 13.02
N SER A 150 -20.04 6.04 14.10
CA SER A 150 -19.56 6.79 15.25
C SER A 150 -18.72 5.88 16.15
N ILE A 151 -17.50 6.32 16.43
CA ILE A 151 -16.61 5.66 17.40
C ILE A 151 -16.85 6.13 18.84
N LEU A 152 -17.72 7.14 19.09
CA LEU A 152 -17.96 7.66 20.44
C LEU A 152 -18.49 6.59 21.39
N ALA A 153 -19.29 5.65 20.89
CA ALA A 153 -19.80 4.53 21.68
C ALA A 153 -18.69 3.63 22.24
N SER A 154 -17.49 3.64 21.64
CA SER A 154 -16.34 2.91 22.17
C SER A 154 -15.75 3.53 23.45
N LEU A 155 -16.08 4.79 23.75
CA LEU A 155 -15.67 5.53 24.95
C LEU A 155 -16.65 5.39 26.13
N GLN A 156 -17.90 5.00 25.83
CA GLN A 156 -18.97 4.85 26.82
C GLN A 156 -18.73 3.64 27.75
N ALA A 157 -19.25 3.75 28.98
CA ALA A 157 -19.16 2.68 29.95
C ALA A 157 -20.00 1.48 29.47
N PRO A 158 -19.42 0.27 29.37
CA PRO A 158 -20.20 -0.90 28.97
C PRO A 158 -21.32 -1.17 29.99
N PRO A 159 -22.49 -1.68 29.57
CA PRO A 159 -23.60 -2.04 30.48
C PRO A 159 -23.32 -3.31 31.31
N ILE A 160 -22.05 -3.67 31.49
CA ILE A 160 -21.58 -4.88 32.18
C ILE A 160 -21.16 -4.48 33.61
N PRO A 161 -21.59 -5.20 34.66
CA PRO A 161 -21.21 -4.89 36.04
C PRO A 161 -19.69 -4.89 36.25
N TRP A 162 -19.14 -3.79 36.76
CA TRP A 162 -17.69 -3.62 36.96
C TRP A 162 -17.10 -4.68 37.88
N GLU A 163 -17.72 -4.92 39.04
CA GLU A 163 -17.21 -5.79 40.09
C GLU A 163 -16.96 -7.24 39.64
N GLU A 164 -17.83 -7.76 38.78
CA GLU A 164 -17.74 -9.14 38.29
C GLU A 164 -16.87 -9.27 37.03
N ASN A 165 -16.53 -8.15 36.37
CA ASN A 165 -15.93 -8.15 35.02
C ASN A 165 -14.68 -7.25 34.91
N ARG A 166 -13.98 -6.99 36.02
CA ARG A 166 -12.83 -6.07 36.07
C ARG A 166 -11.75 -6.37 35.04
N GLU A 167 -11.38 -7.65 34.86
CA GLU A 167 -10.34 -8.05 33.90
C GLU A 167 -10.75 -7.74 32.46
N LEU A 168 -11.97 -8.10 32.09
CA LEU A 168 -12.57 -7.83 30.78
C LEU A 168 -12.62 -6.34 30.49
N LEU A 169 -13.11 -5.55 31.45
CA LEU A 169 -13.27 -4.12 31.28
C LEU A 169 -11.90 -3.41 31.20
N ARG A 170 -10.91 -3.82 32.00
CA ARG A 170 -9.53 -3.32 31.87
C ARG A 170 -8.89 -3.67 30.53
N GLU A 171 -9.13 -4.88 30.00
CA GLU A 171 -8.69 -5.24 28.65
C GLU A 171 -9.35 -4.37 27.58
N LYS A 172 -10.66 -4.11 27.69
CA LYS A 172 -11.38 -3.22 26.79
C LYS A 172 -10.81 -1.80 26.85
N ILE A 173 -10.59 -1.27 28.05
CA ILE A 173 -9.96 0.04 28.26
C ILE A 173 -8.60 0.08 27.56
N SER A 174 -7.74 -0.92 27.81
CA SER A 174 -6.42 -0.97 27.20
C SER A 174 -6.50 -0.96 25.67
N GLY A 175 -7.43 -1.70 25.07
CA GLY A 175 -7.65 -1.72 23.62
C GLY A 175 -8.13 -0.38 23.07
N THR A 176 -9.11 0.26 23.73
CA THR A 176 -9.63 1.58 23.35
C THR A 176 -8.52 2.65 23.44
N VAL A 177 -7.74 2.65 24.52
CA VAL A 177 -6.63 3.60 24.72
C VAL A 177 -5.53 3.40 23.69
N THR A 178 -5.12 2.15 23.42
CA THR A 178 -4.11 1.86 22.39
C THR A 178 -4.57 2.30 21.01
N ALA A 179 -5.85 2.08 20.65
CA ALA A 179 -6.40 2.55 19.39
C ALA A 179 -6.35 4.09 19.32
N LEU A 180 -6.85 4.78 20.35
CA LEU A 180 -6.91 6.24 20.42
C LEU A 180 -5.51 6.89 20.37
N LEU A 181 -4.51 6.30 21.04
CA LEU A 181 -3.13 6.76 20.96
C LEU A 181 -2.49 6.50 19.58
N GLY A 182 -2.80 5.37 18.94
CA GLY A 182 -2.39 5.10 17.56
C GLY A 182 -2.90 6.16 16.58
N LEU A 183 -4.10 6.69 16.81
CA LEU A 183 -4.71 7.71 15.96
C LEU A 183 -4.02 9.09 16.07
N VAL A 184 -3.53 9.49 17.24
CA VAL A 184 -2.72 10.73 17.40
C VAL A 184 -1.28 10.57 16.88
N GLY A 185 -0.95 9.44 16.23
CA GLY A 185 0.36 9.17 15.68
C GLY A 185 1.36 8.59 16.69
N MET A 186 0.91 8.16 17.88
CA MET A 186 1.75 7.43 18.83
C MET A 186 1.75 5.95 18.48
N THR A 187 2.80 5.50 17.80
CA THR A 187 3.03 4.08 17.49
C THR A 187 3.87 3.41 18.58
N ASP A 188 3.77 2.08 18.70
CA ASP A 188 4.53 1.26 19.67
C ASP A 188 4.32 1.61 21.15
N VAL A 189 3.11 2.09 21.47
CA VAL A 189 2.70 2.38 22.84
C VAL A 189 2.58 1.10 23.66
N ASP A 190 3.48 0.91 24.62
CA ASP A 190 3.43 -0.17 25.60
C ASP A 190 2.42 0.19 26.72
N PRO A 191 1.32 -0.57 26.90
CA PRO A 191 0.29 -0.31 27.92
C PRO A 191 0.82 -0.23 29.36
N VAL A 192 1.97 -0.84 29.64
CA VAL A 192 2.55 -0.93 30.98
C VAL A 192 3.62 0.14 31.22
N ARG A 193 4.19 0.72 30.16
CA ARG A 193 5.32 1.67 30.27
C ARG A 193 4.99 3.08 29.81
N SER A 194 4.06 3.25 28.88
CA SER A 194 3.69 4.58 28.38
C SER A 194 2.91 5.36 29.44
N ARG A 195 3.39 6.56 29.76
CA ARG A 195 2.75 7.45 30.73
C ARG A 195 1.38 7.92 30.21
N GLU A 196 1.28 8.13 28.91
CA GLU A 196 0.07 8.47 28.17
C GLU A 196 -0.98 7.38 28.31
N HIS A 197 -0.58 6.12 28.05
CA HIS A 197 -1.48 4.97 28.14
C HIS A 197 -1.95 4.72 29.57
N ILE A 198 -1.02 4.75 30.53
CA ILE A 198 -1.33 4.57 31.95
C ILE A 198 -2.32 5.63 32.42
N LEU A 199 -2.09 6.91 32.09
CA LEU A 199 -2.98 8.00 32.49
C LEU A 199 -4.39 7.81 31.91
N LEU A 200 -4.50 7.62 30.60
CA LEU A 200 -5.79 7.45 29.91
C LEU A 200 -6.53 6.21 30.43
N SER A 201 -5.83 5.09 30.62
CA SER A 201 -6.44 3.87 31.14
C SER A 201 -7.02 4.07 32.55
N ASN A 202 -6.33 4.81 33.42
CA ASN A 202 -6.85 5.12 34.76
C ASN A 202 -8.03 6.10 34.74
N ILE A 203 -8.06 7.05 33.78
CA ILE A 203 -9.22 7.93 33.58
C ILE A 203 -10.45 7.11 33.17
N PHE A 204 -10.31 6.22 32.19
CA PHE A 204 -11.39 5.31 31.80
C PHE A 204 -11.82 4.40 32.95
N GLU A 205 -10.87 3.80 33.67
CA GLU A 205 -11.17 2.92 34.82
C GLU A 205 -11.93 3.67 35.92
N HIS A 206 -11.55 4.91 36.21
CA HIS A 206 -12.26 5.74 37.19
C HIS A 206 -13.70 6.04 36.78
N ALA A 207 -13.93 6.40 35.51
CA ALA A 207 -15.27 6.68 35.01
C ALA A 207 -16.14 5.42 34.92
N TRP A 208 -15.63 4.35 34.31
CA TRP A 208 -16.38 3.12 34.06
C TRP A 208 -16.68 2.35 35.35
N SER A 209 -15.79 2.37 36.35
CA SER A 209 -16.08 1.77 37.66
C SER A 209 -17.24 2.45 38.40
N GLN A 210 -17.58 3.68 38.03
CA GLN A 210 -18.72 4.43 38.56
C GLN A 210 -19.95 4.37 37.63
N GLY A 211 -19.88 3.63 36.52
CA GLY A 211 -20.92 3.60 35.49
C GLY A 211 -21.12 4.95 34.78
N LYS A 212 -20.08 5.79 34.73
CA LYS A 212 -20.11 7.09 34.04
C LYS A 212 -19.52 6.94 32.64
N ASP A 213 -20.22 7.49 31.66
CA ASP A 213 -19.72 7.62 30.30
C ASP A 213 -18.63 8.67 30.21
N LEU A 214 -17.70 8.46 29.27
CA LEU A 214 -16.72 9.45 28.85
C LEU A 214 -16.98 9.81 27.39
N ASP A 215 -17.01 11.10 27.10
CA ASP A 215 -16.84 11.62 25.74
C ASP A 215 -15.41 12.13 25.54
N LEU A 216 -15.07 12.45 24.29
CA LEU A 216 -13.72 12.89 23.95
C LEU A 216 -13.37 14.26 24.57
N GLY A 217 -14.35 15.14 24.76
CA GLY A 217 -14.14 16.45 25.39
C GLY A 217 -13.83 16.31 26.88
N GLU A 218 -14.61 15.50 27.59
CA GLU A 218 -14.38 15.17 29.00
C GLU A 218 -13.04 14.45 29.19
N LEU A 219 -12.67 13.53 28.28
CA LEU A 219 -11.36 12.89 28.30
C LEU A 219 -10.22 13.91 28.20
N ILE A 220 -10.31 14.86 27.27
CA ILE A 220 -9.31 15.94 27.11
C ILE A 220 -9.20 16.77 28.40
N MET A 221 -10.34 17.12 29.01
CA MET A 221 -10.36 17.86 30.27
C MET A 221 -9.74 17.07 31.43
N GLN A 222 -10.06 15.78 31.54
CA GLN A 222 -9.53 14.90 32.58
C GLN A 222 -8.06 14.53 32.36
N VAL A 223 -7.52 14.59 31.14
CA VAL A 223 -6.06 14.48 30.93
C VAL A 223 -5.34 15.68 31.57
N GLN A 224 -5.88 16.89 31.39
CA GLN A 224 -5.33 18.10 32.01
C GLN A 224 -5.57 18.16 33.52
N ASN A 225 -6.71 17.66 33.99
CA ASN A 225 -7.08 17.62 35.41
C ASN A 225 -7.63 16.24 35.80
N PRO A 226 -6.75 15.24 36.03
CA PRO A 226 -7.17 13.88 36.36
C PRO A 226 -8.01 13.83 37.64
N PRO A 227 -9.06 13.00 37.70
CA PRO A 227 -9.96 12.92 38.84
C PRO A 227 -9.33 12.22 40.07
N PHE A 228 -8.03 11.93 40.03
CA PHE A 228 -7.26 11.31 41.09
C PHE A 228 -5.93 12.04 41.29
N PRO A 229 -5.45 12.18 42.55
CA PRO A 229 -4.21 12.92 42.84
C PRO A 229 -2.94 12.09 42.60
N LYS A 230 -3.04 10.75 42.55
CA LYS A 230 -1.89 9.83 42.48
C LYS A 230 -2.08 8.75 41.42
N LEU A 231 -0.98 8.32 40.82
CA LEU A 231 -0.86 7.14 39.96
C LEU A 231 0.17 6.19 40.58
N GLY A 232 -0.29 5.02 41.03
CA GLY A 232 0.53 4.14 41.85
C GLY A 232 0.95 4.82 43.15
N VAL A 233 2.26 4.92 43.40
CA VAL A 233 2.82 5.56 44.61
C VAL A 233 3.14 7.04 44.44
N PHE A 234 3.19 7.55 43.20
CA PHE A 234 3.60 8.91 42.88
C PHE A 234 2.39 9.83 42.67
N ASP A 235 2.56 11.12 42.97
CA ASP A 235 1.60 12.15 42.58
C ASP A 235 1.57 12.29 41.05
N VAL A 236 0.38 12.56 40.49
CA VAL A 236 0.19 12.69 39.04
C VAL A 236 1.16 13.71 38.45
N GLU A 237 1.38 14.84 39.12
CA GLU A 237 2.29 15.88 38.64
C GLU A 237 3.76 15.44 38.59
N THR A 238 4.15 14.49 39.45
CA THR A 238 5.50 13.91 39.44
C THR A 238 5.62 12.82 38.36
N PHE A 239 4.58 12.00 38.20
CA PHE A 239 4.57 10.91 37.22
C PHE A 239 4.46 11.43 35.78
N TYR A 240 3.54 12.37 35.55
CA TYR A 240 3.28 12.98 34.26
C TYR A 240 2.99 14.49 34.42
N PRO A 241 4.02 15.36 34.25
CA PRO A 241 3.91 16.79 34.52
C PRO A 241 2.84 17.51 33.71
N GLY A 242 2.23 18.56 34.28
CA GLY A 242 1.10 19.28 33.67
C GLY A 242 1.39 19.84 32.28
N LYS A 243 2.63 20.27 32.01
CA LYS A 243 3.04 20.72 30.66
C LYS A 243 2.94 19.60 29.63
N GLU A 244 3.45 18.42 29.96
CA GLU A 244 3.44 17.27 29.04
C GLU A 244 2.01 16.70 28.89
N ARG A 245 1.20 16.73 29.97
CA ARG A 245 -0.24 16.39 29.91
C ARG A 245 -1.01 17.37 29.02
N PHE A 246 -0.66 18.66 29.06
CA PHE A 246 -1.24 19.66 28.16
C PHE A 246 -0.88 19.37 26.69
N GLU A 247 0.35 18.94 26.41
CA GLU A 247 0.75 18.51 25.05
C GLU A 247 -0.09 17.31 24.56
N LEU A 248 -0.32 16.29 25.40
CA LEU A 248 -1.22 15.17 25.06
C LEU A 248 -2.67 15.64 24.85
N ALA A 249 -3.18 16.49 25.73
CA ALA A 249 -4.52 17.05 25.58
C ALA A 249 -4.68 17.88 24.29
N MET A 250 -3.63 18.61 23.88
CA MET A 250 -3.60 19.33 22.61
C MET A 250 -3.60 18.38 21.41
N LEU A 251 -2.86 17.27 21.46
CA LEU A 251 -2.90 16.25 20.40
C LEU A 251 -4.30 15.66 20.24
N LEU A 252 -4.96 15.31 21.34
CA LEU A 252 -6.35 14.80 21.33
C LEU A 252 -7.34 15.87 20.83
N ASN A 253 -7.16 17.13 21.24
CA ASN A 253 -7.98 18.23 20.78
C ASN A 253 -7.80 18.51 19.29
N ASN A 254 -6.59 18.38 18.76
CA ASN A 254 -6.32 18.57 17.33
C ASN A 254 -7.09 17.56 16.47
N ILE A 255 -7.28 16.33 16.98
CA ILE A 255 -8.16 15.34 16.35
C ILE A 255 -9.60 15.84 16.35
N LEU A 256 -10.14 16.25 17.50
CA LEU A 256 -11.53 16.75 17.60
C LEU A 256 -11.79 17.98 16.71
N ALA A 257 -10.82 18.88 16.64
CA ALA A 257 -10.87 20.09 15.83
C ALA A 257 -10.65 19.83 14.33
N SER A 258 -10.17 18.64 13.95
CA SER A 258 -9.94 18.28 12.56
C SER A 258 -11.28 18.03 11.85
N PRO A 259 -11.57 18.73 10.73
CA PRO A 259 -12.76 18.47 9.93
C PRO A 259 -12.84 17.02 9.42
N ALA A 260 -11.69 16.37 9.19
CA ALA A 260 -11.65 14.98 8.78
C ALA A 260 -12.15 14.01 9.87
N PHE A 261 -12.06 14.40 11.14
CA PHE A 261 -12.48 13.57 12.26
C PHE A 261 -13.96 13.72 12.64
N GLN A 262 -14.63 14.78 12.21
CA GLN A 262 -16.07 14.98 12.49
C GLN A 262 -16.90 13.79 12.00
N ALA A 263 -16.56 13.23 10.83
CA ALA A 263 -17.22 12.04 10.27
C ALA A 263 -16.98 10.74 11.06
N TRP A 264 -16.06 10.73 12.04
CA TRP A 264 -15.86 9.61 12.97
C TRP A 264 -16.70 9.74 14.24
N ILE A 265 -17.14 10.95 14.56
CA ILE A 265 -17.92 11.25 15.76
C ILE A 265 -19.41 11.12 15.44
N GLU A 266 -19.81 11.50 14.23
CA GLU A 266 -21.18 11.40 13.73
C GLU A 266 -21.51 10.00 13.18
N GLY A 267 -22.80 9.64 13.19
CA GLY A 267 -23.30 8.41 12.59
C GLY A 267 -23.78 7.36 13.58
N GLN A 268 -23.99 6.14 13.07
CA GLN A 268 -24.47 5.02 13.86
C GLN A 268 -23.39 4.57 14.86
N PRO A 269 -23.72 4.37 16.15
CA PRO A 269 -22.80 3.80 17.12
C PRO A 269 -22.17 2.47 16.66
N LEU A 270 -20.90 2.25 17.01
CA LEU A 270 -20.24 0.94 16.89
C LEU A 270 -20.78 -0.06 17.95
N ASP A 271 -22.08 -0.35 17.89
CA ASP A 271 -22.77 -1.35 18.70
C ASP A 271 -22.88 -2.65 17.91
N ILE A 272 -22.12 -3.65 18.33
CA ILE A 272 -22.04 -4.95 17.67
C ILE A 272 -23.38 -5.69 17.67
N GLY A 273 -24.20 -5.56 18.72
CA GLY A 273 -25.51 -6.18 18.76
C GLY A 273 -26.42 -5.63 17.67
N ALA A 274 -26.47 -4.30 17.53
CA ALA A 274 -27.25 -3.60 16.50
C ALA A 274 -26.68 -3.76 15.08
N LEU A 275 -25.38 -4.06 14.95
CA LEU A 275 -24.71 -4.33 13.68
C LEU A 275 -24.84 -5.80 13.24
N LEU A 276 -25.16 -6.72 14.16
CA LEU A 276 -25.43 -8.13 13.86
C LEU A 276 -26.92 -8.41 13.73
N TYR A 277 -27.79 -7.66 14.41
CA TYR A 277 -29.23 -7.91 14.39
C TYR A 277 -30.01 -6.60 14.25
N ALA A 278 -31.03 -6.64 13.40
CA ALA A 278 -32.02 -5.58 13.28
C ALA A 278 -32.93 -5.54 14.51
N PRO A 279 -33.62 -4.40 14.78
CA PRO A 279 -34.55 -4.31 15.90
C PRO A 279 -35.71 -5.32 15.87
N ASP A 280 -36.06 -5.83 14.69
CA ASP A 280 -37.06 -6.87 14.49
C ASP A 280 -36.51 -8.31 14.66
N GLY A 281 -35.22 -8.45 15.00
CA GLY A 281 -34.53 -9.71 15.21
C GLY A 281 -33.95 -10.35 13.95
N ARG A 282 -34.15 -9.75 12.76
CA ARG A 282 -33.50 -10.27 11.53
C ARG A 282 -31.99 -10.11 11.60
N PRO A 283 -31.21 -11.07 11.06
CA PRO A 283 -29.77 -10.97 11.02
C PRO A 283 -29.33 -9.86 10.06
N ARG A 284 -28.16 -9.29 10.33
CA ARG A 284 -27.53 -8.26 9.52
C ARG A 284 -26.24 -8.76 8.90
N HIS A 285 -26.04 -8.37 7.66
CA HIS A 285 -24.79 -8.48 6.93
C HIS A 285 -24.23 -7.08 6.77
N SER A 286 -23.35 -6.71 7.70
CA SER A 286 -22.77 -5.37 7.81
C SER A 286 -21.38 -5.33 7.17
N VAL A 287 -21.25 -4.63 6.05
CA VAL A 287 -19.98 -4.47 5.31
C VAL A 287 -19.32 -3.15 5.71
N PHE A 288 -18.17 -3.20 6.34
CA PHE A 288 -17.33 -2.04 6.64
C PHE A 288 -16.36 -1.79 5.48
N TYR A 289 -16.71 -0.83 4.64
CA TYR A 289 -15.84 -0.36 3.57
C TYR A 289 -14.76 0.55 4.15
N ILE A 290 -13.49 0.15 4.05
CA ILE A 290 -12.34 0.88 4.62
C ILE A 290 -11.27 1.25 3.59
N ALA A 291 -11.56 1.09 2.29
CA ALA A 291 -10.59 1.36 1.23
C ALA A 291 -10.21 2.85 1.14
N HIS A 292 -11.10 3.77 1.55
CA HIS A 292 -10.86 5.22 1.55
C HIS A 292 -9.97 5.72 2.70
N LEU A 293 -9.80 4.91 3.74
CA LEU A 293 -9.04 5.28 4.93
C LEU A 293 -7.53 5.18 4.69
N SER A 294 -6.76 6.03 5.36
CA SER A 294 -5.31 5.85 5.46
C SER A 294 -4.95 4.58 6.24
N GLU A 295 -3.70 4.12 6.17
CA GLU A 295 -3.27 2.92 6.89
C GLU A 295 -3.45 3.03 8.41
N ALA A 296 -3.12 4.19 8.99
CA ALA A 296 -3.31 4.46 10.41
C ALA A 296 -4.81 4.43 10.81
N GLU A 297 -5.67 5.07 10.02
CA GLU A 297 -7.12 5.08 10.26
C GLU A 297 -7.75 3.69 10.10
N ARG A 298 -7.29 2.90 9.11
CA ARG A 298 -7.72 1.50 8.97
C ARG A 298 -7.33 0.66 10.18
N MET A 299 -6.07 0.74 10.60
CA MET A 299 -5.58 0.02 11.78
C MET A 299 -6.35 0.41 13.04
N PHE A 300 -6.61 1.71 13.21
CA PHE A 300 -7.42 2.24 14.29
C PHE A 300 -8.83 1.65 14.31
N PHE A 301 -9.56 1.76 13.19
CA PHE A 301 -10.93 1.25 13.10
C PHE A 301 -11.00 -0.27 13.32
N VAL A 302 -10.11 -1.04 12.68
CA VAL A 302 -10.06 -2.50 12.84
C VAL A 302 -9.82 -2.89 14.30
N THR A 303 -8.90 -2.20 14.99
CA THR A 303 -8.61 -2.46 16.41
C THR A 303 -9.83 -2.19 17.28
N LEU A 304 -10.56 -1.09 17.04
CA LEU A 304 -11.79 -0.77 17.74
C LEU A 304 -12.91 -1.79 17.45
N LEU A 305 -13.10 -2.17 16.19
CA LEU A 305 -14.10 -3.16 15.79
C LEU A 305 -13.87 -4.50 16.48
N TYR A 306 -12.64 -5.03 16.45
CA TYR A 306 -12.31 -6.29 17.12
C TYR A 306 -12.48 -6.22 18.65
N SER A 307 -12.11 -5.09 19.27
CA SER A 307 -12.34 -4.86 20.70
C SER A 307 -13.83 -4.84 21.05
N ALA A 308 -14.65 -4.19 20.22
CA ALA A 308 -16.10 -4.14 20.38
C ALA A 308 -16.73 -5.53 20.21
N VAL A 309 -16.31 -6.28 19.20
CA VAL A 309 -16.77 -7.66 18.95
C VAL A 309 -16.44 -8.56 20.13
N GLU A 310 -15.22 -8.48 20.65
CA GLU A 310 -14.82 -9.27 21.80
C GLU A 310 -15.64 -8.93 23.06
N THR A 311 -15.87 -7.65 23.30
CA THR A 311 -16.70 -7.19 24.43
C THR A 311 -18.11 -7.76 24.32
N TRP A 312 -18.73 -7.62 23.15
CA TRP A 312 -20.06 -8.19 22.88
C TRP A 312 -20.07 -9.70 23.05
N MET A 313 -19.10 -10.40 22.45
CA MET A 313 -18.97 -11.86 22.49
C MET A 313 -18.95 -12.40 23.92
N ARG A 314 -18.22 -11.75 24.83
CA ARG A 314 -18.11 -12.18 26.23
C ARG A 314 -19.40 -12.01 27.04
N THR A 315 -20.34 -11.19 26.57
CA THR A 315 -21.69 -11.09 27.17
C THR A 315 -22.63 -12.19 26.70
N GLN A 316 -22.24 -12.98 25.69
CA GLN A 316 -23.08 -14.03 25.13
C GLN A 316 -22.93 -15.34 25.93
N PRO A 317 -23.99 -16.15 26.03
CA PRO A 317 -23.85 -17.50 26.57
C PRO A 317 -23.00 -18.35 25.64
N GLY A 318 -22.20 -19.24 26.25
CA GLY A 318 -21.39 -20.19 25.50
C GLY A 318 -22.26 -21.09 24.62
N THR A 319 -21.76 -21.40 23.43
CA THR A 319 -22.45 -22.28 22.47
C THR A 319 -21.43 -23.01 21.59
N THR A 320 -21.84 -24.17 21.08
CA THR A 320 -21.10 -24.93 20.06
C THR A 320 -21.61 -24.65 18.65
N THR A 321 -22.72 -23.92 18.51
CA THR A 321 -23.30 -23.56 17.22
C THR A 321 -22.75 -22.23 16.74
N LEU A 322 -22.63 -22.06 15.43
CA LEU A 322 -22.23 -20.77 14.85
C LEU A 322 -23.32 -19.72 15.10
N ARG A 323 -22.93 -18.63 15.79
CA ARG A 323 -23.76 -17.48 16.16
C ARG A 323 -23.57 -16.29 15.24
N ALA A 324 -22.33 -16.02 14.83
CA ALA A 324 -21.98 -14.86 14.01
C ALA A 324 -20.65 -15.07 13.30
N LEU A 325 -20.49 -14.42 12.15
CA LEU A 325 -19.24 -14.40 11.39
C LEU A 325 -18.56 -13.04 11.47
N VAL A 326 -17.24 -13.06 11.66
CA VAL A 326 -16.35 -11.92 11.40
C VAL A 326 -15.51 -12.28 10.19
N TYR A 327 -15.85 -11.67 9.06
CA TYR A 327 -15.17 -11.85 7.80
C TYR A 327 -14.18 -10.71 7.57
N PHE A 328 -12.97 -11.01 7.13
CA PHE A 328 -11.96 -10.01 6.82
C PHE A 328 -11.31 -10.32 5.46
N ASP A 329 -11.60 -9.48 4.45
CA ASP A 329 -10.91 -9.56 3.16
C ASP A 329 -9.51 -8.92 3.24
N GLU A 330 -8.52 -9.58 2.65
CA GLU A 330 -7.11 -9.16 2.65
C GLU A 330 -6.56 -8.76 4.03
N ILE A 331 -6.30 -9.75 4.87
CA ILE A 331 -5.79 -9.57 6.24
C ILE A 331 -4.33 -9.07 6.32
N TYR A 332 -3.67 -8.84 5.18
CA TYR A 332 -2.29 -8.38 5.11
C TYR A 332 -2.05 -7.12 5.96
N GLY A 333 -1.00 -7.14 6.78
CA GLY A 333 -0.61 -6.03 7.66
C GLY A 333 -1.30 -5.99 9.03
N TYR A 334 -2.40 -6.71 9.24
CA TYR A 334 -3.11 -6.76 10.53
C TYR A 334 -2.70 -7.95 11.42
N LEU A 335 -2.29 -9.05 10.80
CA LEU A 335 -1.75 -10.25 11.46
C LEU A 335 -0.36 -10.64 10.93
N PRO A 336 0.62 -9.73 10.85
CA PRO A 336 1.94 -10.06 10.28
C PRO A 336 2.71 -11.03 11.19
N PRO A 337 3.57 -11.92 10.64
CA PRO A 337 4.34 -12.87 11.44
C PRO A 337 5.45 -12.21 12.28
N THR A 338 6.06 -11.13 11.79
CA THR A 338 7.25 -10.50 12.40
C THR A 338 6.96 -9.25 13.22
N ALA A 339 5.90 -8.49 12.88
CA ALA A 339 5.52 -7.28 13.58
C ALA A 339 4.38 -7.53 14.59
N ASN A 340 4.14 -6.56 15.48
CA ASN A 340 3.07 -6.62 16.48
C ASN A 340 2.16 -5.38 16.45
N PRO A 341 1.39 -5.18 15.37
CA PRO A 341 0.44 -4.07 15.30
C PRO A 341 -0.66 -4.21 16.38
N PRO A 342 -1.35 -3.11 16.75
CA PRO A 342 -2.38 -3.12 17.81
C PRO A 342 -3.48 -4.19 17.63
N SER A 343 -3.88 -4.46 16.39
CA SER A 343 -4.91 -5.45 16.06
C SER A 343 -4.46 -6.90 16.31
N LYS A 344 -3.18 -7.23 16.12
CA LYS A 344 -2.66 -8.61 16.13
C LYS A 344 -3.01 -9.38 17.40
N THR A 345 -2.77 -8.78 18.56
CA THR A 345 -2.98 -9.48 19.85
C THR A 345 -4.47 -9.78 20.08
N LEU A 346 -5.35 -8.83 19.73
CA LEU A 346 -6.81 -9.00 19.82
C LEU A 346 -7.28 -10.12 18.90
N MET A 347 -6.85 -10.10 17.64
CA MET A 347 -7.24 -11.11 16.65
C MET A 347 -6.77 -12.52 17.04
N LEU A 348 -5.51 -12.67 17.50
CA LEU A 348 -4.99 -13.95 17.98
C LEU A 348 -5.74 -14.46 19.23
N ARG A 349 -6.19 -13.57 20.11
CA ARG A 349 -7.02 -13.94 21.26
C ARG A 349 -8.40 -14.39 20.82
N MET A 350 -9.05 -13.66 19.92
CA MET A 350 -10.31 -14.08 19.33
C MET A 350 -10.19 -15.44 18.66
N LEU A 351 -9.12 -15.70 17.88
CA LEU A 351 -8.90 -17.00 17.21
C LEU A 351 -8.79 -18.18 18.19
N LYS A 352 -8.48 -17.93 19.47
CA LYS A 352 -8.37 -18.97 20.50
C LYS A 352 -9.66 -19.14 21.31
N GLN A 353 -10.38 -18.04 21.53
CA GLN A 353 -11.45 -17.98 22.53
C GLN A 353 -12.85 -17.89 21.90
N ALA A 354 -12.98 -17.32 20.69
CA ALA A 354 -14.26 -17.03 20.05
C ALA A 354 -15.10 -18.28 19.76
N ARG A 355 -14.44 -19.43 19.54
CA ARG A 355 -15.08 -20.73 19.39
C ARG A 355 -16.06 -21.09 20.52
N ALA A 356 -15.77 -20.66 21.76
CA ALA A 356 -16.60 -20.98 22.92
C ALA A 356 -17.94 -20.20 22.93
N PHE A 357 -18.02 -19.12 22.14
CA PHE A 357 -19.17 -18.23 22.07
C PHE A 357 -19.91 -18.34 20.72
N GLY A 358 -19.49 -19.26 19.85
CA GLY A 358 -20.05 -19.43 18.52
C GLY A 358 -19.65 -18.33 17.54
N VAL A 359 -18.56 -17.59 17.77
CA VAL A 359 -18.11 -16.54 16.83
C VAL A 359 -17.01 -17.09 15.94
N GLY A 360 -17.29 -17.18 14.64
CA GLY A 360 -16.36 -17.68 13.62
C GLY A 360 -15.62 -16.53 12.92
N GLN A 361 -14.32 -16.71 12.66
CA GLN A 361 -13.52 -15.77 11.87
C GLN A 361 -13.23 -16.38 10.50
N VAL A 362 -13.44 -15.62 9.43
CA VAL A 362 -13.06 -16.00 8.06
C VAL A 362 -12.01 -15.01 7.59
N LEU A 363 -10.76 -15.45 7.54
CA LEU A 363 -9.61 -14.62 7.19
C LEU A 363 -9.17 -14.90 5.76
N VAL A 364 -9.20 -13.89 4.91
CA VAL A 364 -8.85 -14.03 3.49
C VAL A 364 -7.52 -13.35 3.21
N THR A 365 -6.65 -14.01 2.46
CA THR A 365 -5.38 -13.42 2.02
C THR A 365 -4.97 -13.91 0.64
N GLN A 366 -4.22 -13.08 -0.08
CA GLN A 366 -3.52 -13.53 -1.28
C GLN A 366 -2.25 -14.32 -0.97
N ASN A 367 -1.58 -13.99 0.14
CA ASN A 367 -0.28 -14.56 0.48
C ASN A 367 -0.29 -15.13 1.92
N PRO A 368 -0.26 -16.45 2.08
CA PRO A 368 -0.27 -17.07 3.41
C PRO A 368 1.01 -16.78 4.21
N VAL A 369 2.11 -16.43 3.54
CA VAL A 369 3.41 -16.12 4.18
C VAL A 369 3.34 -14.84 5.02
N ASP A 370 2.41 -13.95 4.69
CA ASP A 370 2.29 -12.65 5.35
C ASP A 370 1.34 -12.69 6.56
N VAL A 371 0.88 -13.88 6.96
CA VAL A 371 -0.02 -14.11 8.10
C VAL A 371 0.71 -14.88 9.21
N ASP A 372 0.49 -14.49 10.46
CA ASP A 372 1.08 -15.14 11.64
C ASP A 372 0.71 -16.64 11.69
N TYR A 373 1.71 -17.50 11.87
CA TYR A 373 1.52 -18.95 11.88
C TYR A 373 0.56 -19.42 12.97
N LYS A 374 0.47 -18.71 14.11
CA LYS A 374 -0.48 -19.03 15.18
C LYS A 374 -1.91 -18.75 14.76
N ALA A 375 -2.13 -17.75 13.91
CA ALA A 375 -3.47 -17.50 13.38
C ALA A 375 -3.91 -18.65 12.48
N LEU A 376 -3.01 -19.05 11.57
CA LEU A 376 -3.22 -20.18 10.67
C LEU A 376 -3.47 -21.49 11.41
N SER A 377 -2.70 -21.80 12.46
CA SER A 377 -2.85 -23.06 13.20
C SER A 377 -4.11 -23.15 14.06
N ASN A 378 -4.80 -22.04 14.33
CA ASN A 378 -6.08 -22.04 15.04
C ASN A 378 -7.29 -22.13 14.09
N ALA A 379 -7.08 -22.07 12.76
CA ALA A 379 -8.15 -22.24 11.79
C ALA A 379 -8.38 -23.73 11.47
N GLY A 380 -9.58 -24.22 11.74
CA GLY A 380 -9.99 -25.60 11.47
C GLY A 380 -10.43 -25.84 10.04
N THR A 381 -10.80 -24.80 9.30
CA THR A 381 -11.10 -24.90 7.86
C THR A 381 -10.13 -24.07 7.02
N TRP A 382 -9.64 -24.65 5.93
CA TRP A 382 -8.76 -24.01 4.96
C TRP A 382 -9.32 -24.19 3.57
N PHE A 383 -9.60 -23.08 2.90
CA PHE A 383 -9.96 -23.04 1.48
C PHE A 383 -8.77 -22.55 0.67
N ILE A 384 -8.18 -23.43 -0.11
CA ILE A 384 -6.93 -23.18 -0.85
C ILE A 384 -7.26 -23.18 -2.33
N GLY A 385 -7.17 -22.01 -2.94
CA GLY A 385 -7.26 -21.84 -4.39
C GLY A 385 -5.89 -21.90 -5.05
N LYS A 386 -5.87 -21.72 -6.36
CA LYS A 386 -4.63 -21.65 -7.14
C LYS A 386 -3.63 -20.63 -6.55
N LEU A 387 -2.37 -21.04 -6.39
CA LEU A 387 -1.26 -20.21 -5.90
C LEU A 387 -0.38 -19.72 -7.06
N GLN A 388 0.35 -18.61 -6.84
CA GLN A 388 1.14 -17.97 -7.90
C GLN A 388 2.53 -18.57 -8.06
N THR A 389 3.18 -18.97 -6.96
CA THR A 389 4.56 -19.48 -6.97
C THR A 389 4.72 -20.78 -6.17
N ASP A 390 5.72 -21.59 -6.50
CA ASP A 390 6.05 -22.81 -5.75
C ASP A 390 6.45 -22.49 -4.30
N ARG A 391 7.07 -21.32 -4.07
CA ARG A 391 7.42 -20.86 -2.71
C ARG A 391 6.19 -20.65 -1.84
N ASP A 392 5.12 -20.05 -2.39
CA ASP A 392 3.87 -19.83 -1.64
C ASP A 392 3.21 -21.17 -1.29
N LYS A 393 3.29 -22.14 -2.22
CA LYS A 393 2.82 -23.52 -2.02
C LYS A 393 3.61 -24.23 -0.93
N GLU A 394 4.94 -24.21 -0.97
CA GLU A 394 5.78 -24.83 0.05
C GLU A 394 5.50 -24.28 1.46
N ARG A 395 5.32 -22.97 1.58
CA ARG A 395 5.02 -22.33 2.87
C ARG A 395 3.61 -22.62 3.36
N LEU A 396 2.63 -22.67 2.46
CA LEU A 396 1.28 -23.11 2.80
C LEU A 396 1.28 -24.57 3.30
N LEU A 397 2.03 -25.45 2.64
CA LEU A 397 2.20 -26.84 3.06
C LEU A 397 2.88 -26.94 4.43
N ASP A 398 3.89 -26.11 4.73
CA ASP A 398 4.50 -26.03 6.07
C ASP A 398 3.45 -25.62 7.13
N GLY A 399 2.64 -24.62 6.83
CA GLY A 399 1.57 -24.13 7.70
C GLY A 399 0.52 -25.20 7.98
N LEU A 400 0.00 -25.83 6.93
CA LEU A 400 -0.96 -26.93 7.04
C LEU A 400 -0.39 -28.13 7.80
N GLN A 401 0.89 -28.48 7.59
CA GLN A 401 1.51 -29.61 8.27
C GLN A 401 1.64 -29.36 9.78
N SER A 402 1.79 -28.09 10.18
CA SER A 402 1.78 -27.69 11.59
C SER A 402 0.39 -27.66 12.20
N ALA A 403 -0.66 -27.39 11.40
CA ALA A 403 -2.04 -27.27 11.84
C ALA A 403 -2.80 -28.62 11.84
N ALA A 404 -2.50 -29.50 10.89
CA ALA A 404 -3.21 -30.74 10.64
C ALA A 404 -2.33 -31.97 10.94
N SER A 405 -2.55 -32.59 12.10
CA SER A 405 -1.88 -33.84 12.48
C SER A 405 -2.32 -34.98 11.55
N GLY A 406 -1.36 -35.64 10.88
CA GLY A 406 -1.64 -36.76 9.98
C GLY A 406 -1.86 -36.40 8.50
N MET A 407 -1.58 -35.15 8.11
CA MET A 407 -1.62 -34.73 6.70
C MET A 407 -0.48 -35.37 5.88
N ASP A 408 -0.81 -35.98 4.73
CA ASP A 408 0.18 -36.36 3.72
C ASP A 408 0.55 -35.16 2.85
N ARG A 409 1.74 -34.62 3.08
CA ARG A 409 2.25 -33.46 2.34
C ARG A 409 2.28 -33.68 0.83
N ARG A 410 2.54 -34.91 0.36
CA ARG A 410 2.62 -35.22 -1.08
C ARG A 410 1.24 -35.20 -1.72
N GLU A 411 0.23 -35.72 -1.02
CA GLU A 411 -1.16 -35.67 -1.47
C GLU A 411 -1.61 -34.21 -1.66
N TYR A 412 -1.37 -33.35 -0.66
CA TYR A 412 -1.74 -31.94 -0.75
C TYR A 412 -0.96 -31.20 -1.84
N ASP A 413 0.33 -31.49 -2.00
CA ASP A 413 1.14 -30.89 -3.08
C ASP A 413 0.61 -31.23 -4.48
N ASP A 414 0.23 -32.49 -4.72
CA ASP A 414 -0.37 -32.92 -6.00
C ASP A 414 -1.73 -32.26 -6.22
N LEU A 415 -2.60 -32.26 -5.20
CA LEU A 415 -3.93 -31.66 -5.29
C LEU A 415 -3.86 -30.14 -5.54
N ILE A 416 -3.00 -29.42 -4.83
CA ILE A 416 -2.82 -27.96 -4.99
C ILE A 416 -2.27 -27.64 -6.38
N SER A 417 -1.35 -28.46 -6.90
CA SER A 417 -0.74 -28.25 -8.22
C SER A 417 -1.75 -28.42 -9.37
N ARG A 418 -2.86 -29.12 -9.14
CA ARG A 418 -3.94 -29.35 -10.12
C ARG A 418 -5.03 -28.28 -10.10
N LEU A 419 -4.96 -27.31 -9.18
CA LEU A 419 -6.04 -26.33 -9.01
C LEU A 419 -6.18 -25.38 -10.20
N GLY A 420 -7.39 -25.36 -10.76
CA GLY A 420 -7.83 -24.42 -11.79
C GLY A 420 -8.43 -23.13 -11.23
N LYS A 421 -9.02 -22.30 -12.10
CA LYS A 421 -9.83 -21.15 -11.66
C LYS A 421 -11.13 -21.64 -11.02
N ARG A 422 -11.51 -21.06 -9.88
CA ARG A 422 -12.71 -21.40 -9.10
C ARG A 422 -12.76 -22.85 -8.57
N VAL A 423 -11.63 -23.55 -8.59
CA VAL A 423 -11.47 -24.86 -7.97
C VAL A 423 -10.64 -24.66 -6.71
N PHE A 424 -11.11 -25.22 -5.60
CA PHE A 424 -10.50 -25.07 -4.29
C PHE A 424 -10.30 -26.44 -3.65
N LEU A 425 -9.18 -26.57 -2.96
CA LEU A 425 -9.00 -27.61 -1.95
C LEU A 425 -9.58 -27.11 -0.64
N VAL A 426 -10.54 -27.85 -0.08
CA VAL A 426 -11.01 -27.64 1.28
C VAL A 426 -10.36 -28.68 2.19
N HIS A 427 -9.62 -28.19 3.17
CA HIS A 427 -9.21 -28.99 4.32
C HIS A 427 -10.07 -28.55 5.51
N ASN A 428 -10.74 -29.50 6.14
CA ASN A 428 -11.53 -29.28 7.33
C ASN A 428 -11.11 -30.32 8.37
N VAL A 429 -10.72 -29.86 9.56
CA VAL A 429 -10.26 -30.73 10.66
C VAL A 429 -11.36 -31.67 11.16
N HIS A 430 -12.63 -31.39 10.85
CA HIS A 430 -13.78 -32.23 11.17
C HIS A 430 -14.04 -33.33 10.11
N GLU A 431 -13.34 -33.27 8.97
CA GLU A 431 -13.45 -34.24 7.88
C GLU A 431 -12.21 -35.14 7.81
N LYS A 432 -12.37 -36.35 7.27
CA LYS A 432 -11.28 -37.34 7.22
C LYS A 432 -10.24 -37.06 6.14
N HIS A 433 -10.67 -36.48 5.02
CA HIS A 433 -9.84 -36.29 3.83
C HIS A 433 -10.10 -34.89 3.25
N PRO A 434 -9.09 -34.25 2.65
CA PRO A 434 -9.32 -33.04 1.88
C PRO A 434 -10.21 -33.32 0.68
N LEU A 435 -11.02 -32.34 0.29
CA LEU A 435 -11.87 -32.43 -0.88
C LEU A 435 -11.50 -31.34 -1.88
N LEU A 436 -11.58 -31.66 -3.17
CA LEU A 436 -11.59 -30.65 -4.23
C LEU A 436 -13.03 -30.34 -4.61
N PHE A 437 -13.34 -29.07 -4.81
CA PHE A 437 -14.63 -28.65 -5.30
C PHE A 437 -14.51 -27.45 -6.22
N GLN A 438 -15.44 -27.34 -7.16
CA GLN A 438 -15.67 -26.13 -7.93
C GLN A 438 -16.78 -25.32 -7.25
N THR A 439 -16.53 -24.02 -7.05
CA THR A 439 -17.54 -23.13 -6.45
C THR A 439 -18.77 -23.05 -7.34
N ARG A 440 -19.94 -22.88 -6.72
CA ARG A 440 -21.16 -22.58 -7.45
C ARG A 440 -21.08 -21.21 -8.13
N TRP A 441 -22.10 -20.88 -8.93
CA TRP A 441 -22.30 -19.50 -9.35
C TRP A 441 -22.85 -18.68 -8.18
N ALA A 442 -22.25 -17.53 -7.92
CA ALA A 442 -22.72 -16.60 -6.88
C ALA A 442 -24.12 -16.09 -7.21
N MET A 443 -24.99 -15.98 -6.19
CA MET A 443 -26.34 -15.45 -6.36
C MET A 443 -26.32 -13.93 -6.57
N ASN A 444 -25.39 -13.25 -5.91
CA ASN A 444 -25.14 -11.83 -6.08
C ASN A 444 -24.39 -11.52 -7.37
N TYR A 445 -24.65 -10.34 -7.95
CA TYR A 445 -23.87 -9.86 -9.08
C TYR A 445 -22.48 -9.41 -8.60
N LEU A 446 -21.43 -9.90 -9.26
CA LEU A 446 -20.04 -9.60 -8.93
C LEU A 446 -19.51 -8.54 -9.90
N ALA A 447 -19.81 -7.27 -9.62
CA ALA A 447 -19.42 -6.13 -10.46
C ALA A 447 -17.90 -5.82 -10.40
N GLY A 448 -17.19 -6.41 -9.44
CA GLY A 448 -15.83 -6.03 -9.07
C GLY A 448 -15.80 -4.95 -7.98
N PRO A 449 -14.65 -4.30 -7.74
CA PRO A 449 -14.53 -3.29 -6.70
C PRO A 449 -15.43 -2.09 -6.96
N LEU A 450 -16.36 -1.81 -6.05
CA LEU A 450 -17.21 -0.61 -6.14
C LEU A 450 -16.51 0.62 -5.55
N THR A 451 -16.75 1.77 -6.16
CA THR A 451 -16.13 3.04 -5.73
C THR A 451 -16.94 3.70 -4.61
N ARG A 452 -16.29 4.58 -3.84
CA ARG A 452 -16.91 5.38 -2.77
C ARG A 452 -18.19 6.11 -3.22
N LEU A 453 -18.24 6.59 -4.47
CA LEU A 453 -19.38 7.34 -4.99
C LEU A 453 -20.63 6.46 -5.19
N GLN A 454 -20.46 5.16 -5.37
CA GLN A 454 -21.55 4.21 -5.62
C GLN A 454 -22.17 3.66 -4.33
N LEU A 455 -21.52 3.84 -3.18
CA LEU A 455 -21.95 3.23 -1.91
C LEU A 455 -23.30 3.75 -1.42
N ARG A 456 -23.61 5.02 -1.66
CA ARG A 456 -24.91 5.60 -1.31
C ARG A 456 -26.03 4.98 -2.11
N ASP A 457 -25.85 4.85 -3.43
CA ASP A 457 -26.83 4.24 -4.32
C ASP A 457 -26.99 2.75 -4.00
N LEU A 458 -25.91 2.08 -3.59
CA LEU A 458 -25.91 0.69 -3.17
C LEU A 458 -26.70 0.47 -1.87
N ASN A 459 -26.53 1.33 -0.86
CA ASN A 459 -27.35 1.28 0.35
C ASN A 459 -28.82 1.59 0.05
N ALA A 460 -29.09 2.57 -0.83
CA ALA A 460 -30.45 2.88 -1.25
C ALA A 460 -31.12 1.70 -1.97
N LEU A 461 -30.38 0.96 -2.81
CA LEU A 461 -30.88 -0.23 -3.52
C LEU A 461 -31.49 -1.28 -2.56
N VAL A 462 -30.87 -1.48 -1.39
CA VAL A 462 -31.33 -2.44 -0.37
C VAL A 462 -32.17 -1.79 0.74
N GLY A 463 -32.47 -0.49 0.62
CA GLY A 463 -33.24 0.26 1.62
C GLY A 463 -32.49 0.47 2.96
N ALA A 464 -31.16 0.38 2.96
CA ALA A 464 -30.33 0.62 4.13
C ALA A 464 -30.16 2.12 4.40
N GLY A 465 -30.32 2.54 5.66
CA GLY A 465 -30.17 3.93 6.09
C GLY A 465 -31.47 4.76 6.06
N GLU A 466 -32.56 4.24 5.51
CA GLU A 466 -33.90 4.80 5.75
C GLU A 466 -34.39 4.32 7.12
N VAL A 467 -34.62 5.27 8.05
CA VAL A 467 -35.34 4.97 9.30
C VAL A 467 -36.77 4.56 8.91
N ARG A 468 -37.02 3.25 8.79
CA ARG A 468 -38.38 2.72 8.78
C ARG A 468 -38.99 3.06 10.14
N GLU A 469 -39.84 4.09 10.19
CA GLU A 469 -40.71 4.33 11.34
C GLU A 469 -41.52 3.04 11.58
N ALA A 470 -41.24 2.36 12.70
CA ALA A 470 -42.05 1.25 13.14
C ALA A 470 -43.50 1.73 13.33
N PRO A 471 -44.52 1.03 12.79
CA PRO A 471 -45.91 1.41 12.99
C PRO A 471 -46.29 1.13 14.45
N GLY A 472 -46.19 2.14 15.32
CA GLY A 472 -46.62 2.01 16.72
C GLY A 472 -46.08 3.02 17.73
N GLY A 473 -45.11 3.88 17.38
CA GLY A 473 -44.62 4.92 18.29
C GLY A 473 -45.42 6.22 18.20
N ARG A 474 -46.09 6.65 19.27
CA ARG A 474 -46.75 7.97 19.34
C ARG A 474 -45.74 9.09 19.05
N PRO A 475 -46.05 10.08 18.20
CA PRO A 475 -45.11 11.17 17.92
C PRO A 475 -44.99 12.09 19.14
N LEU A 476 -43.76 12.27 19.65
CA LEU A 476 -43.43 13.41 20.49
C LEU A 476 -43.35 14.67 19.60
N PRO A 477 -43.87 15.81 20.06
CA PRO A 477 -44.11 16.96 19.20
C PRO A 477 -42.80 17.61 18.75
N LYS A 478 -42.68 17.81 17.43
CA LYS A 478 -41.61 18.57 16.77
C LYS A 478 -41.55 19.99 17.37
N ALA A 479 -40.36 20.36 17.85
CA ALA A 479 -40.05 21.73 18.25
C ALA A 479 -40.27 22.66 17.04
N ALA A 480 -41.19 23.60 17.21
CA ALA A 480 -41.57 24.57 16.21
C ALA A 480 -40.46 25.63 16.02
N ALA A 481 -40.26 26.04 14.77
CA ALA A 481 -39.49 27.21 14.39
C ALA A 481 -39.98 28.47 15.16
N PRO A 482 -39.11 29.40 15.56
CA PRO A 482 -39.56 30.63 16.19
C PRO A 482 -40.24 31.52 15.15
N ALA A 483 -41.56 31.61 15.26
CA ALA A 483 -42.37 32.60 14.57
C ALA A 483 -42.12 33.99 15.16
N GLN A 484 -41.97 34.96 14.26
CA GLN A 484 -42.09 36.39 14.51
C GLN A 484 -43.41 36.70 15.23
N ARG A 485 -43.35 37.38 16.37
CA ARG A 485 -44.42 38.31 16.81
C ARG A 485 -43.86 39.51 17.59
N GLU A 486 -44.18 40.65 17.01
CA GLU A 486 -44.28 42.01 17.51
C GLU A 486 -44.48 42.19 19.03
N SER A 487 -43.74 43.15 19.59
CA SER A 487 -44.20 43.96 20.72
C SER A 487 -43.87 45.44 20.47
N ALA A 488 -44.91 46.25 20.57
CA ALA A 488 -45.01 47.67 20.27
C ALA A 488 -44.17 48.61 21.19
N PRO A 489 -44.02 49.90 20.84
CA PRO A 489 -42.96 50.80 21.31
C PRO A 489 -43.42 51.82 22.36
N SER A 490 -42.49 52.39 23.15
CA SER A 490 -42.56 53.79 23.65
C SER A 490 -41.37 54.22 24.53
N GLN A 491 -40.55 55.10 23.94
CA GLN A 491 -39.97 56.35 24.51
C GLN A 491 -38.81 56.22 25.52
N ALA A 492 -37.72 57.00 25.50
CA ALA A 492 -37.28 58.21 24.78
C ALA A 492 -35.72 58.18 24.78
N ALA A 493 -34.89 58.97 24.11
CA ALA A 493 -35.01 60.17 23.30
C ALA A 493 -33.71 60.30 22.46
N ALA A 494 -33.81 60.67 21.20
CA ALA A 494 -32.82 61.48 20.47
C ALA A 494 -33.43 61.88 19.12
N ALA A 495 -34.05 63.06 19.11
CA ALA A 495 -34.51 63.79 17.95
C ALA A 495 -33.33 64.70 17.48
N THR A 496 -33.19 65.21 16.25
CA THR A 496 -34.02 65.22 15.04
C THR A 496 -33.13 65.78 13.92
N PHE A 497 -33.33 65.26 12.72
CA PHE A 497 -33.35 65.90 11.39
C PHE A 497 -32.74 67.29 11.15
N GLY A 498 -32.02 67.36 10.03
CA GLY A 498 -31.48 68.59 9.46
C GLY A 498 -32.49 69.45 8.68
N ALA A 499 -32.02 70.63 8.28
CA ALA A 499 -32.52 71.41 7.17
C ALA A 499 -31.42 72.41 6.75
N ALA A 500 -31.31 72.64 5.43
CA ALA A 500 -30.30 73.47 4.79
C ALA A 500 -30.57 74.98 4.92
N ALA A 501 -29.50 75.80 4.95
CA ALA A 501 -29.52 77.18 4.44
C ALA A 501 -28.10 77.79 4.25
N VAL A 502 -27.81 78.15 2.99
CA VAL A 502 -27.24 79.42 2.46
C VAL A 502 -25.93 80.02 3.03
N SER A 503 -24.92 80.00 2.15
CA SER A 503 -23.89 81.01 1.80
C SER A 503 -23.46 82.12 2.77
N GLN A 504 -22.13 82.25 2.96
CA GLN A 504 -21.37 83.49 2.73
C GLN A 504 -19.85 83.24 2.56
N LYS A 505 -19.25 84.00 1.62
CA LYS A 505 -17.87 83.97 1.08
C LYS A 505 -16.79 84.48 2.06
N ALA A 506 -15.56 84.00 1.89
CA ALA A 506 -14.36 84.85 1.64
C ALA A 506 -13.13 84.01 1.22
N ASP A 507 -12.46 84.46 0.14
CA ASP A 507 -11.15 84.08 -0.40
C ASP A 507 -10.02 84.14 0.66
N SER A 508 -8.83 83.53 0.62
CA SER A 508 -7.94 82.80 -0.32
C SER A 508 -6.71 82.34 0.54
N PRO A 509 -5.60 81.71 0.05
CA PRO A 509 -5.26 81.21 -1.28
C PRO A 509 -4.74 79.74 -1.28
N ALA A 510 -4.47 79.26 -2.50
CA ALA A 510 -3.89 77.97 -2.85
C ALA A 510 -2.68 77.49 -2.00
N ALA A 511 -2.66 76.19 -1.72
CA ALA A 511 -1.46 75.42 -1.44
C ALA A 511 -1.49 74.09 -2.23
N SER A 512 -0.63 74.04 -3.25
CA SER A 512 0.02 72.88 -3.87
C SER A 512 -0.81 71.60 -4.10
N SER A 513 -1.14 71.37 -5.37
CA SER A 513 -1.38 70.05 -5.95
C SER A 513 -0.19 69.11 -5.68
N ALA A 514 -0.39 68.10 -4.84
CA ALA A 514 0.45 66.91 -4.88
C ALA A 514 0.21 66.18 -6.22
N PRO A 515 1.23 65.61 -6.87
CA PRO A 515 1.02 64.78 -8.06
C PRO A 515 0.09 63.61 -7.71
N ASP A 516 -0.88 63.30 -8.59
CA ASP A 516 -1.74 62.11 -8.49
C ASP A 516 -0.85 60.86 -8.65
N LEU A 517 -0.27 60.38 -7.54
CA LEU A 517 0.58 59.19 -7.53
C LEU A 517 -0.30 57.91 -7.62
N PRO A 518 0.09 56.92 -8.45
CA PRO A 518 -0.69 55.72 -8.68
C PRO A 518 -0.81 54.85 -7.43
N GLY A 519 -1.89 54.05 -7.39
CA GLY A 519 -2.18 53.16 -6.27
C GLY A 519 -2.78 53.86 -5.05
N THR A 520 -3.09 53.06 -4.04
CA THR A 520 -3.72 53.49 -2.79
C THR A 520 -2.78 53.31 -1.61
N GLU A 521 -2.93 54.12 -0.56
CA GLU A 521 -2.15 53.96 0.69
C GLU A 521 -2.65 52.78 1.53
N SER A 522 -3.89 52.34 1.27
CA SER A 522 -4.49 51.16 1.89
C SER A 522 -4.23 49.91 1.06
N ARG A 523 -3.44 48.98 1.60
CA ARG A 523 -3.18 47.68 0.98
C ARG A 523 -4.49 46.88 0.75
N PRO A 524 -4.77 46.41 -0.49
CA PRO A 524 -5.89 45.51 -0.76
C PRO A 524 -5.77 44.19 0.01
N ALA A 525 -6.90 43.64 0.44
CA ALA A 525 -6.91 42.35 1.12
C ALA A 525 -6.71 41.20 0.12
N VAL A 526 -5.73 40.34 0.38
CA VAL A 526 -5.52 39.09 -0.35
C VAL A 526 -6.60 38.07 0.06
N PRO A 527 -7.10 37.20 -0.85
CA PRO A 527 -8.10 36.20 -0.51
C PRO A 527 -7.70 35.30 0.67
N ALA A 528 -8.70 34.89 1.46
CA ALA A 528 -8.47 34.06 2.64
C ALA A 528 -7.78 32.73 2.27
N ARG A 529 -6.79 32.32 3.09
CA ARG A 529 -5.97 31.09 2.91
C ARG A 529 -4.97 31.14 1.74
N THR A 530 -4.73 32.31 1.15
CA THR A 530 -3.61 32.56 0.23
C THR A 530 -2.45 33.18 1.01
N ALA A 531 -1.23 32.65 0.85
CA ALA A 531 -0.05 33.25 1.46
C ALA A 531 0.29 34.60 0.81
N GLU A 532 0.78 35.53 1.61
CA GLU A 532 1.12 36.88 1.18
C GLU A 532 2.58 37.16 1.53
N TYR A 533 3.32 37.70 0.57
CA TYR A 533 4.76 37.96 0.69
C TYR A 533 5.10 39.40 0.29
N PHE A 534 6.18 39.95 0.82
CA PHE A 534 6.73 41.24 0.38
C PHE A 534 8.15 41.03 -0.12
N LEU A 535 8.38 41.30 -1.41
CA LEU A 535 9.71 41.20 -1.98
C LEU A 535 10.55 42.41 -1.54
N PRO A 536 11.84 42.20 -1.20
CA PRO A 536 12.70 43.28 -0.73
C PRO A 536 13.01 44.26 -1.86
N ASN A 537 13.17 45.53 -1.52
CA ASN A 537 13.71 46.52 -2.45
C ASN A 537 15.24 46.41 -2.49
N ASN A 538 15.77 45.56 -3.38
CA ASN A 538 17.20 45.26 -3.50
C ASN A 538 17.89 46.00 -4.67
N LEU A 539 17.14 46.74 -5.49
CA LEU A 539 17.69 47.57 -6.56
C LEU A 539 17.70 49.05 -6.18
N THR A 540 18.87 49.66 -6.24
CA THR A 540 18.99 51.13 -6.21
C THR A 540 18.36 51.75 -7.46
N LEU A 541 17.98 53.02 -7.41
CA LEU A 541 17.36 53.74 -8.54
C LEU A 541 18.15 53.61 -9.85
N THR A 542 19.48 53.69 -9.77
CA THR A 542 20.39 53.54 -10.92
C THR A 542 20.42 52.10 -11.45
N GLN A 543 20.37 51.10 -10.56
CA GLN A 543 20.30 49.69 -10.96
C GLN A 543 18.93 49.33 -11.54
N ALA A 544 17.84 49.84 -10.97
CA ALA A 544 16.48 49.69 -11.45
C ALA A 544 16.30 50.26 -12.86
N ALA A 545 16.84 51.46 -13.12
CA ALA A 545 16.83 52.06 -14.46
C ALA A 545 17.62 51.22 -15.48
N LYS A 546 18.79 50.72 -15.07
CA LYS A 546 19.60 49.83 -15.90
C LYS A 546 18.88 48.51 -16.20
N ALA A 547 18.24 47.90 -15.21
CA ALA A 547 17.46 46.67 -15.35
C ALA A 547 16.25 46.86 -16.30
N ALA A 548 15.61 48.03 -16.25
CA ALA A 548 14.54 48.40 -17.17
C ALA A 548 15.04 48.83 -18.58
N GLY A 549 16.36 48.79 -18.85
CA GLY A 549 16.94 49.19 -20.12
C GLY A 549 16.85 50.69 -20.41
N ARG A 550 16.77 51.53 -19.37
CA ARG A 550 16.55 52.98 -19.48
C ARG A 550 17.71 53.79 -18.90
N THR A 551 17.98 54.95 -19.51
CA THR A 551 18.92 55.95 -18.97
C THR A 551 18.13 57.03 -18.26
N LEU A 552 18.42 57.30 -16.99
CA LEU A 552 17.76 58.35 -16.22
C LEU A 552 18.29 59.73 -16.64
N PRO A 553 17.41 60.69 -16.99
CA PRO A 553 17.75 62.11 -17.07
C PRO A 553 18.37 62.65 -15.77
N ALA A 554 19.23 63.67 -15.85
CA ALA A 554 19.95 64.21 -14.69
C ALA A 554 19.03 64.87 -13.62
N ASP A 555 17.79 65.19 -13.99
CA ASP A 555 16.73 65.74 -13.14
C ASP A 555 15.81 64.69 -12.51
N SER A 556 16.09 63.39 -12.72
CA SER A 556 15.27 62.30 -12.20
C SER A 556 15.39 62.16 -10.68
N HIS A 557 14.27 62.14 -9.96
CA HIS A 557 14.24 61.88 -8.52
C HIS A 557 13.11 60.93 -8.14
N ALA A 558 13.35 60.10 -7.12
CA ALA A 558 12.34 59.18 -6.60
C ALA A 558 11.30 59.96 -5.78
N VAL A 559 10.03 59.78 -6.12
CA VAL A 559 8.88 60.44 -5.48
C VAL A 559 8.07 59.49 -4.59
N GLY A 560 8.35 58.17 -4.64
CA GLY A 560 7.71 57.19 -3.75
C GLY A 560 7.98 55.74 -4.15
N MET A 561 7.30 54.82 -3.48
CA MET A 561 7.32 53.37 -3.77
C MET A 561 5.91 52.87 -4.05
N LEU A 562 5.77 52.00 -5.06
CA LEU A 562 4.53 51.32 -5.43
C LEU A 562 4.73 49.80 -5.37
N TYR A 563 3.90 49.09 -4.62
CA TYR A 563 3.84 47.64 -4.64
C TYR A 563 2.81 47.15 -5.67
N ARG A 564 3.26 46.27 -6.57
CA ARG A 564 2.39 45.55 -7.52
C ARG A 564 2.22 44.09 -7.09
N PRO A 565 1.00 43.53 -7.15
CA PRO A 565 0.79 42.14 -6.80
C PRO A 565 1.24 41.23 -7.95
N VAL A 566 2.05 40.23 -7.64
CA VAL A 566 2.58 39.22 -8.58
C VAL A 566 2.31 37.82 -8.03
N LEU A 567 2.29 36.80 -8.87
CA LEU A 567 2.16 35.41 -8.41
C LEU A 567 3.54 34.80 -8.15
N LEU A 568 3.78 34.36 -6.92
CA LEU A 568 4.98 33.63 -6.54
C LEU A 568 4.68 32.14 -6.41
N ALA A 569 5.49 31.30 -7.04
CA ALA A 569 5.39 29.84 -6.94
C ALA A 569 6.80 29.22 -6.82
N GLN A 570 7.00 28.33 -5.85
CA GLN A 570 8.23 27.56 -5.68
C GLN A 570 7.92 26.18 -5.14
N ALA A 571 8.60 25.17 -5.67
CA ALA A 571 8.52 23.81 -5.17
C ALA A 571 9.90 23.16 -5.08
N GLU A 572 10.03 22.32 -4.07
CA GLU A 572 11.12 21.37 -3.92
C GLU A 572 10.70 20.05 -4.57
N VAL A 573 11.54 19.57 -5.49
CA VAL A 573 11.32 18.38 -6.30
C VAL A 573 12.34 17.34 -5.91
N ARG A 574 11.88 16.26 -5.29
CA ARG A 574 12.72 15.13 -4.94
C ARG A 574 12.58 14.01 -5.95
N PHE A 575 13.71 13.50 -6.41
CA PHE A 575 13.80 12.37 -7.33
C PHE A 575 14.23 11.14 -6.56
N LEU A 576 13.26 10.33 -6.13
CA LEU A 576 13.50 9.09 -5.41
C LEU A 576 13.20 7.87 -6.29
N GLN A 577 14.23 7.24 -6.86
CA GLN A 577 14.08 6.01 -7.64
C GLN A 577 15.05 4.93 -7.19
N ARG A 578 14.50 3.96 -6.43
CA ARG A 578 15.23 2.79 -5.93
C ARG A 578 15.91 1.97 -7.02
N LYS A 579 15.29 1.86 -8.21
CA LYS A 579 15.85 1.13 -9.36
C LYS A 579 17.23 1.66 -9.76
N TYR A 580 17.42 2.98 -9.67
CA TYR A 580 18.65 3.66 -10.07
C TYR A 580 19.46 4.15 -8.88
N ASN A 581 19.06 3.82 -7.65
CA ASN A 581 19.62 4.38 -6.43
C ASN A 581 19.72 5.93 -6.46
N LEU A 582 18.71 6.57 -7.06
CA LEU A 582 18.66 8.02 -7.19
C LEU A 582 17.98 8.63 -5.97
N ASP A 583 18.72 9.50 -5.29
CA ASP A 583 18.22 10.50 -4.34
C ASP A 583 18.84 11.84 -4.74
N PHE A 584 18.02 12.72 -5.28
CA PHE A 584 18.43 14.02 -5.79
C PHE A 584 17.30 15.02 -5.57
N GLU A 585 17.64 16.23 -5.14
CA GLU A 585 16.69 17.30 -4.87
C GLU A 585 17.01 18.50 -5.75
N ARG A 586 15.96 19.11 -6.30
CA ARG A 586 16.04 20.34 -7.10
C ARG A 586 14.91 21.27 -6.69
N VAL A 587 15.22 22.55 -6.54
CA VAL A 587 14.21 23.59 -6.33
C VAL A 587 13.88 24.25 -7.67
N THR A 588 12.60 24.43 -7.94
CA THR A 588 12.08 25.14 -9.12
C THR A 588 11.19 26.28 -8.63
N ALA A 589 11.46 27.50 -9.10
CA ALA A 589 10.75 28.71 -8.72
C ALA A 589 10.28 29.48 -9.96
N ALA A 590 9.13 30.15 -9.85
CA ALA A 590 8.56 31.01 -10.86
C ALA A 590 7.96 32.27 -10.22
N LEU A 591 8.15 33.41 -10.89
CA LEU A 591 7.62 34.71 -10.48
C LEU A 591 6.86 35.34 -11.65
N VAL A 592 5.53 35.32 -11.59
CA VAL A 592 4.67 35.81 -12.69
C VAL A 592 4.25 37.25 -12.40
N GLU A 593 4.94 38.20 -13.04
CA GLU A 593 4.71 39.64 -12.81
C GLU A 593 3.35 40.12 -13.36
N GLU A 594 2.93 39.57 -14.50
CA GLU A 594 1.68 39.93 -15.17
C GLU A 594 0.84 38.67 -15.47
N PRO A 595 0.10 38.13 -14.47
CA PRO A 595 -0.70 36.94 -14.69
C PRO A 595 -1.87 37.22 -15.64
N ASP A 596 -2.11 36.33 -16.61
CA ASP A 596 -3.25 36.45 -17.54
C ASP A 596 -4.57 36.49 -16.73
N PRO A 597 -5.46 37.46 -16.96
CA PRO A 597 -6.75 37.55 -16.26
C PRO A 597 -7.62 36.30 -16.34
N ARG A 598 -7.40 35.43 -17.34
CA ARG A 598 -8.07 34.14 -17.52
C ARG A 598 -7.53 33.03 -16.62
N GLY A 599 -6.46 33.27 -15.86
CA GLY A 599 -5.83 32.27 -14.98
C GLY A 599 -5.02 31.22 -15.74
N VAL A 600 -4.41 31.58 -16.86
CA VAL A 600 -3.52 30.71 -17.66
C VAL A 600 -2.09 31.22 -17.52
N VAL A 601 -1.16 30.34 -17.14
CA VAL A 601 0.25 30.69 -16.95
C VAL A 601 1.13 29.73 -17.77
N ARG A 602 2.09 30.28 -18.51
CA ARG A 602 3.18 29.52 -19.13
C ARG A 602 4.40 29.58 -18.22
N TRP A 603 4.50 28.64 -17.31
CA TRP A 603 5.48 28.68 -16.22
C TRP A 603 6.93 28.76 -16.69
N GLU A 604 7.25 28.16 -17.85
CA GLU A 604 8.57 28.22 -18.48
C GLU A 604 9.05 29.64 -18.84
N ASP A 605 8.12 30.58 -19.06
CA ASP A 605 8.46 31.98 -19.39
C ASP A 605 8.81 32.80 -18.13
N TRP A 606 8.55 32.25 -16.95
CA TRP A 606 8.65 32.96 -15.66
C TRP A 606 9.56 32.26 -14.64
N GLU A 607 10.40 31.30 -15.08
CA GLU A 607 11.34 30.59 -14.20
C GLU A 607 12.40 31.56 -13.65
N VAL A 608 12.60 31.53 -12.33
CA VAL A 608 13.59 32.34 -11.61
C VAL A 608 14.46 31.45 -10.73
N ALA A 609 15.59 31.98 -10.25
CA ALA A 609 16.41 31.29 -9.27
C ALA A 609 15.61 31.03 -7.97
N PRO A 610 15.91 29.94 -7.22
CA PRO A 610 15.28 29.66 -5.95
C PRO A 610 15.33 30.85 -4.98
N LEU A 611 14.18 31.16 -4.41
CA LEU A 611 13.97 32.28 -3.51
C LEU A 611 14.05 31.80 -2.05
N ASP A 612 14.76 32.57 -1.23
CA ASP A 612 14.85 32.37 0.21
C ASP A 612 13.86 33.31 0.92
N GLU A 613 12.80 32.73 1.47
CA GLU A 613 11.75 33.46 2.20
C GLU A 613 12.32 34.28 3.36
N ARG A 614 13.48 33.90 3.91
CA ARG A 614 14.13 34.65 5.01
C ARG A 614 14.60 36.03 4.60
N HIS A 615 14.76 36.28 3.30
CA HIS A 615 15.10 37.59 2.74
C HIS A 615 13.87 38.42 2.37
N PHE A 616 12.65 37.92 2.59
CA PHE A 616 11.43 38.70 2.35
C PHE A 616 11.19 39.69 3.50
N ASP A 617 10.64 40.85 3.14
CA ASP A 617 10.24 41.85 4.11
C ASP A 617 9.01 41.36 4.88
N ARG A 618 8.98 41.58 6.19
CA ARG A 618 7.82 41.20 7.04
C ARG A 618 6.67 42.20 6.96
N GLN A 619 6.98 43.43 6.58
CA GLN A 619 6.05 44.54 6.45
C GLN A 619 6.42 45.37 5.22
N PRO A 620 5.44 46.02 4.56
CA PRO A 620 5.74 46.90 3.44
C PRO A 620 6.58 48.10 3.88
N ILE A 621 7.37 48.64 2.94
CA ILE A 621 8.12 49.87 3.15
C ILE A 621 7.17 51.01 3.62
N PRO A 622 7.49 51.73 4.71
CA PRO A 622 6.65 52.83 5.19
C PRO A 622 6.39 53.88 4.10
N GLY A 623 5.12 54.27 3.94
CA GLY A 623 4.70 55.24 2.92
C GLY A 623 4.60 54.68 1.50
N ALA A 624 4.76 53.37 1.30
CA ALA A 624 4.51 52.73 0.02
C ALA A 624 3.01 52.68 -0.33
N ARG A 625 2.71 52.78 -1.62
CA ARG A 625 1.36 52.65 -2.19
C ARG A 625 1.16 51.26 -2.78
N PHE A 626 -0.08 50.85 -2.99
CA PHE A 626 -0.44 49.53 -3.50
C PHE A 626 -1.32 49.63 -4.75
N ALA A 627 -0.97 48.86 -5.78
CA ALA A 627 -1.83 48.65 -6.95
C ALA A 627 -3.06 47.80 -6.60
N SER A 628 -4.10 47.84 -7.44
CA SER A 628 -5.30 47.01 -7.29
C SER A 628 -4.94 45.52 -7.34
N LEU A 629 -5.65 44.70 -6.55
CA LEU A 629 -5.58 43.24 -6.66
C LEU A 629 -6.65 42.78 -7.67
N GLU A 630 -6.22 42.40 -8.86
CA GLU A 630 -7.08 42.02 -9.98
C GLU A 630 -7.11 40.50 -10.20
N ALA A 631 -8.02 40.02 -11.04
CA ALA A 631 -8.04 38.61 -11.44
C ALA A 631 -6.74 38.27 -12.20
N PRO A 632 -6.12 37.11 -11.95
CA PRO A 632 -6.60 35.99 -11.14
C PRO A 632 -6.24 36.04 -9.65
N LEU A 633 -5.49 37.06 -9.19
CA LEU A 633 -4.93 37.12 -7.83
C LEU A 633 -5.95 37.46 -6.73
N ASN A 634 -7.11 38.00 -7.10
CA ASN A 634 -8.21 38.27 -6.18
C ASN A 634 -9.21 37.12 -6.01
N ASP A 635 -9.03 35.99 -6.69
CA ASP A 635 -9.90 34.81 -6.60
C ASP A 635 -9.17 33.59 -6.03
N ALA A 636 -9.58 33.16 -4.83
CA ALA A 636 -8.99 32.00 -4.15
C ALA A 636 -9.14 30.69 -4.95
N ARG A 637 -10.23 30.55 -5.73
CA ARG A 637 -10.46 29.33 -6.51
C ARG A 637 -9.47 29.24 -7.68
N THR A 638 -9.27 30.33 -8.40
CA THR A 638 -8.30 30.42 -9.50
C THR A 638 -6.88 30.24 -8.99
N LEU A 639 -6.51 30.85 -7.86
CA LEU A 639 -5.19 30.65 -7.23
C LEU A 639 -4.93 29.19 -6.86
N LYS A 640 -5.93 28.47 -6.30
CA LYS A 640 -5.80 27.03 -6.03
C LYS A 640 -5.63 26.21 -7.30
N SER A 641 -6.31 26.60 -8.39
CA SER A 641 -6.13 25.98 -9.71
C SER A 641 -4.71 26.19 -10.23
N LEU A 642 -4.19 27.42 -10.15
CA LEU A 642 -2.82 27.77 -10.54
C LEU A 642 -1.76 27.03 -9.71
N GLN A 643 -2.00 26.80 -8.41
CA GLN A 643 -1.10 25.99 -7.58
C GLN A 643 -1.02 24.54 -8.06
N THR A 644 -2.16 23.99 -8.46
CA THR A 644 -2.24 22.63 -9.00
C THR A 644 -1.58 22.56 -10.37
N ASP A 645 -1.82 23.56 -11.21
CA ASP A 645 -1.24 23.68 -12.56
C ASP A 645 0.30 23.80 -12.51
N PHE A 646 0.85 24.61 -11.60
CA PHE A 646 2.29 24.71 -11.36
C PHE A 646 2.91 23.35 -11.01
N LYS A 647 2.29 22.62 -10.08
CA LYS A 647 2.74 21.28 -9.69
C LYS A 647 2.67 20.28 -10.85
N ASP A 648 1.63 20.37 -11.67
CA ASP A 648 1.45 19.53 -12.85
C ASP A 648 2.45 19.88 -13.96
N TRP A 649 2.79 21.15 -14.15
CA TRP A 649 3.86 21.59 -15.05
C TRP A 649 5.20 21.00 -14.62
N ILE A 650 5.60 21.16 -13.34
CA ILE A 650 6.84 20.57 -12.81
C ILE A 650 6.89 19.06 -13.08
N TYR A 651 5.81 18.35 -12.80
CA TYR A 651 5.73 16.90 -13.03
C TYR A 651 5.96 16.51 -14.50
N ARG A 652 5.57 17.36 -15.45
CA ARG A 652 5.66 17.09 -16.90
C ARG A 652 6.99 17.54 -17.50
N THR A 653 7.61 18.60 -16.99
CA THR A 653 8.76 19.25 -17.62
C THR A 653 10.07 19.00 -16.90
N VAL A 654 10.06 18.81 -15.58
CA VAL A 654 11.28 18.70 -14.78
C VAL A 654 11.74 17.25 -14.72
N THR A 655 12.97 16.99 -15.19
CA THR A 655 13.60 15.66 -15.18
C THR A 655 15.03 15.71 -14.63
N ALA A 656 15.48 14.63 -14.00
CA ALA A 656 16.86 14.41 -13.61
C ALA A 656 17.52 13.41 -14.57
N SER A 657 18.75 13.68 -15.03
CA SER A 657 19.51 12.73 -15.86
C SER A 657 20.30 11.77 -14.97
N VAL A 658 20.11 10.47 -15.17
CA VAL A 658 20.86 9.40 -14.51
C VAL A 658 21.85 8.80 -15.49
N ARG A 659 23.13 8.78 -15.14
CA ARG A 659 24.14 8.02 -15.87
C ARG A 659 24.02 6.55 -15.51
N ALA A 660 23.91 5.70 -16.52
CA ALA A 660 23.61 4.29 -16.36
C ALA A 660 24.52 3.42 -17.21
N ASN A 661 25.08 2.37 -16.59
CA ASN A 661 25.65 1.23 -17.27
C ASN A 661 24.79 0.02 -16.90
N GLU A 662 23.82 -0.30 -17.75
CA GLU A 662 22.80 -1.32 -17.45
C GLU A 662 23.40 -2.72 -17.31
N LYS A 663 24.45 -3.02 -18.08
CA LYS A 663 25.16 -4.30 -18.03
C LYS A 663 25.89 -4.49 -16.69
N LEU A 664 26.53 -3.44 -16.20
CA LEU A 664 27.22 -3.46 -14.90
C LEU A 664 26.26 -3.24 -13.72
N LYS A 665 25.05 -2.75 -13.96
CA LYS A 665 24.06 -2.29 -12.96
C LYS A 665 24.61 -1.16 -12.08
N VAL A 666 25.41 -0.27 -12.69
CA VAL A 666 25.96 0.91 -12.02
C VAL A 666 25.16 2.12 -12.50
N TYR A 667 24.65 2.89 -11.54
CA TYR A 667 23.81 4.06 -11.79
C TYR A 667 24.32 5.21 -10.93
N ALA A 668 24.29 6.42 -11.47
CA ALA A 668 24.66 7.63 -10.75
C ALA A 668 23.78 8.80 -11.14
N GLY A 669 23.37 9.59 -10.14
CA GLY A 669 22.59 10.80 -10.35
C GLY A 669 23.41 11.94 -10.97
N PRO A 670 22.74 13.06 -11.29
CA PRO A 670 23.35 14.19 -11.99
C PRO A 670 24.50 14.86 -11.21
N GLN A 671 24.55 14.68 -9.88
CA GLN A 671 25.59 15.20 -8.99
C GLN A 671 26.96 14.53 -9.16
N VAL A 672 27.02 13.34 -9.76
CA VAL A 672 28.27 12.57 -9.93
C VAL A 672 28.92 12.92 -11.27
N SER A 673 30.20 13.26 -11.26
CA SER A 673 30.93 13.61 -12.47
C SER A 673 31.09 12.41 -13.42
N ALA A 674 31.27 12.68 -14.72
CA ALA A 674 31.52 11.62 -15.70
C ALA A 674 32.80 10.81 -15.41
N ALA A 675 33.80 11.43 -14.76
CA ALA A 675 35.04 10.76 -14.37
C ALA A 675 34.80 9.77 -13.21
N GLU A 676 34.13 10.21 -12.15
CA GLU A 676 33.77 9.35 -11.00
C GLU A 676 32.86 8.20 -11.43
N PHE A 677 31.90 8.45 -12.34
CA PHE A 677 31.03 7.40 -12.86
C PHE A 677 31.80 6.31 -13.63
N ARG A 678 32.80 6.70 -14.44
CA ARG A 678 33.66 5.73 -15.14
C ARG A 678 34.49 4.91 -14.16
N GLU A 679 34.97 5.51 -13.08
CA GLU A 679 35.71 4.80 -12.04
C GLU A 679 34.83 3.76 -11.33
N LEU A 680 33.58 4.10 -11.00
CA LEU A 680 32.59 3.17 -10.46
C LEU A 680 32.32 2.00 -11.42
N CYS A 681 32.17 2.28 -12.72
CA CYS A 681 32.01 1.25 -13.74
C CYS A 681 33.25 0.35 -13.86
N ALA A 682 34.45 0.93 -13.90
CA ALA A 682 35.70 0.18 -13.97
C ALA A 682 35.89 -0.74 -12.77
N LYS A 683 35.56 -0.26 -11.56
CA LYS A 683 35.61 -1.07 -10.33
C LYS A 683 34.63 -2.25 -10.39
N ALA A 684 33.37 -2.00 -10.74
CA ALA A 684 32.35 -3.04 -10.82
C ALA A 684 32.64 -4.08 -11.91
N ALA A 685 33.19 -3.65 -13.05
CA ALA A 685 33.62 -4.56 -14.12
C ALA A 685 34.80 -5.44 -13.66
N ARG A 686 35.78 -4.87 -12.95
CA ARG A 686 36.93 -5.60 -12.43
C ARG A 686 36.51 -6.72 -11.47
N GLU A 687 35.65 -6.41 -10.50
CA GLU A 687 35.16 -7.41 -9.53
C GLU A 687 34.44 -8.58 -10.21
N LYS A 688 33.57 -8.28 -11.19
CA LYS A 688 32.84 -9.32 -11.94
C LYS A 688 33.74 -10.12 -12.88
N ARG A 689 34.69 -9.45 -13.53
CA ARG A 689 35.70 -10.07 -14.40
C ARG A 689 36.54 -11.05 -13.61
N ASP A 690 37.10 -10.63 -12.48
CA ASP A 690 37.98 -11.47 -11.67
C ASP A 690 37.21 -12.71 -11.18
N ALA A 691 35.94 -12.56 -10.77
CA ALA A 691 35.08 -13.69 -10.40
C ALA A 691 34.73 -14.63 -11.59
N GLU A 692 34.59 -14.12 -12.82
CA GLU A 692 34.34 -14.95 -14.01
C GLU A 692 35.63 -15.67 -14.45
N LEU A 693 36.79 -15.00 -14.40
CA LEU A 693 38.11 -15.58 -14.65
C LEU A 693 38.38 -16.76 -13.71
N ASP A 694 38.12 -16.61 -12.42
CA ASP A 694 38.30 -17.69 -11.43
C ASP A 694 37.45 -18.92 -11.76
N LYS A 695 36.19 -18.70 -12.17
CA LYS A 695 35.27 -19.79 -12.54
C LYS A 695 35.71 -20.50 -13.82
N VAL A 696 36.11 -19.75 -14.84
CA VAL A 696 36.60 -20.32 -16.11
C VAL A 696 37.90 -21.08 -15.87
N ALA A 697 38.84 -20.49 -15.13
CA ALA A 697 40.09 -21.14 -14.77
C ALA A 697 39.85 -22.46 -14.04
N ALA A 698 39.02 -22.46 -12.99
CA ALA A 698 38.69 -23.66 -12.22
C ALA A 698 38.03 -24.77 -13.07
N ARG A 699 37.21 -24.41 -14.06
CA ARG A 699 36.59 -25.40 -14.97
C ARG A 699 37.64 -26.10 -15.84
N TYR A 700 38.58 -25.35 -16.41
CA TYR A 700 39.65 -25.92 -17.23
C TYR A 700 40.68 -26.68 -16.39
N ASP A 701 40.99 -26.21 -15.18
CA ASP A 701 41.91 -26.89 -14.27
C ASP A 701 41.41 -28.29 -13.89
N ARG A 702 40.11 -28.46 -13.65
CA ARG A 702 39.50 -29.79 -13.41
C ARG A 702 39.60 -30.71 -14.63
N LYS A 703 39.44 -30.17 -15.84
CA LYS A 703 39.59 -30.96 -17.09
C LYS A 703 41.04 -31.41 -17.27
N LEU A 704 41.98 -30.47 -17.09
CA LEU A 704 43.41 -30.75 -17.17
C LEU A 704 43.84 -31.78 -16.12
N GLU A 705 43.36 -31.68 -14.89
CA GLU A 705 43.64 -32.65 -13.84
C GLU A 705 43.12 -34.05 -14.19
N SER A 706 41.93 -34.16 -14.79
CA SER A 706 41.38 -35.43 -15.25
C SER A 706 42.24 -36.09 -16.33
N VAL A 707 42.69 -35.33 -17.33
CA VAL A 707 43.55 -35.86 -18.41
C VAL A 707 44.95 -36.16 -17.89
N ARG A 708 45.53 -35.31 -17.03
CA ARG A 708 46.83 -35.56 -16.37
C ARG A 708 46.81 -36.83 -15.51
N THR A 709 45.69 -37.11 -14.84
CA THR A 709 45.53 -38.35 -14.07
C THR A 709 45.50 -39.58 -14.97
N LYS A 710 44.86 -39.50 -16.15
CA LYS A 710 44.88 -40.57 -17.15
C LYS A 710 46.28 -40.76 -17.73
N LEU A 711 46.95 -39.68 -18.12
CA LEU A 711 48.34 -39.71 -18.58
C LEU A 711 49.26 -40.40 -17.57
N ALA A 712 49.17 -40.02 -16.29
CA ALA A 712 49.99 -40.62 -15.24
C ALA A 712 49.66 -42.10 -14.97
N ARG A 713 48.46 -42.57 -15.35
CA ARG A 713 48.08 -43.98 -15.31
C ARG A 713 48.69 -44.74 -16.49
N GLU A 714 48.54 -44.22 -17.70
CA GLU A 714 49.15 -44.83 -18.90
C GLU A 714 50.67 -44.87 -18.81
N GLU A 715 51.33 -43.84 -18.27
CA GLU A 715 52.78 -43.83 -18.03
C GLU A 715 53.23 -44.86 -16.98
N ARG A 716 52.32 -45.39 -16.14
CA ARG A 716 52.60 -46.54 -15.28
C ARG A 716 52.40 -47.84 -16.06
N GLU A 717 51.32 -47.95 -16.81
CA GLU A 717 50.96 -49.12 -17.64
C GLU A 717 52.06 -49.41 -18.66
N LEU A 718 52.53 -48.39 -19.40
CA LEU A 718 53.67 -48.50 -20.32
C LEU A 718 54.91 -49.10 -19.64
N ARG A 719 55.22 -48.71 -18.40
CA ARG A 719 56.38 -49.25 -17.67
C ARG A 719 56.20 -50.71 -17.29
N GLU A 720 54.97 -51.13 -17.01
CA GLU A 720 54.63 -52.52 -16.73
C GLU A 720 54.69 -53.34 -18.02
N ASP A 721 54.14 -52.84 -19.12
CA ASP A 721 54.17 -53.46 -20.45
C ASP A 721 55.61 -53.59 -20.99
N GLU A 722 56.45 -52.58 -20.81
CA GLU A 722 57.87 -52.63 -21.15
C GLU A 722 58.60 -53.72 -20.35
N ALA A 723 58.31 -53.83 -19.05
CA ALA A 723 58.89 -54.87 -18.19
C ALA A 723 58.40 -56.28 -18.59
N GLU A 724 57.11 -56.45 -18.89
CA GLU A 724 56.57 -57.72 -19.39
C GLU A 724 57.19 -58.07 -20.74
N LEU A 725 57.28 -57.13 -21.69
CA LEU A 725 57.90 -57.37 -22.99
C LEU A 725 59.37 -57.83 -22.85
N GLN A 726 60.15 -57.24 -21.93
CA GLN A 726 61.51 -57.69 -21.66
C GLN A 726 61.55 -59.11 -21.07
N GLN A 727 60.65 -59.43 -20.14
CA GLN A 727 60.52 -60.78 -19.58
C GLN A 727 60.12 -61.80 -20.66
N ARG A 728 59.14 -61.48 -21.51
CA ARG A 728 58.66 -62.33 -22.62
C ARG A 728 59.74 -62.56 -23.67
N LYS A 729 60.53 -61.54 -24.02
CA LYS A 729 61.72 -61.67 -24.89
C LYS A 729 62.75 -62.63 -24.30
N MET A 730 62.98 -62.57 -22.99
CA MET A 730 63.92 -63.45 -22.28
C MET A 730 63.40 -64.90 -22.21
N GLU A 731 62.08 -65.11 -22.01
CA GLU A 731 61.42 -66.43 -22.05
C GLU A 731 61.44 -67.06 -23.46
N GLU A 732 61.26 -66.25 -24.51
CA GLU A 732 61.37 -66.70 -25.91
C GLU A 732 62.81 -67.15 -26.21
N TRP A 733 63.81 -66.39 -25.76
CA TRP A 733 65.24 -66.75 -25.88
C TRP A 733 65.63 -67.99 -25.06
N GLY A 734 65.12 -68.17 -23.84
CA GLY A 734 65.37 -69.36 -23.01
C GLY A 734 64.89 -70.66 -23.66
N THR A 735 63.80 -70.60 -24.43
CA THR A 735 63.27 -71.76 -25.17
C THR A 735 64.16 -72.12 -26.39
N HIS A 736 64.91 -71.15 -26.94
CA HIS A 736 65.95 -71.42 -27.94
C HIS A 736 67.20 -72.08 -27.34
N ALA A 737 67.53 -71.81 -26.07
CA ALA A 737 68.63 -72.47 -25.37
C ALA A 737 68.33 -73.93 -24.99
N GLU A 738 67.09 -74.25 -24.56
CA GLU A 738 66.66 -75.64 -24.32
C GLU A 738 66.63 -76.49 -25.60
N ASN A 739 66.31 -75.89 -26.75
CA ASN A 739 66.31 -76.59 -28.04
C ASN A 739 67.73 -76.88 -28.58
N ILE A 740 68.78 -76.24 -28.06
CA ILE A 740 70.18 -76.47 -28.45
C ILE A 740 70.86 -77.51 -27.53
N LEU A 741 70.42 -77.67 -26.28
CA LEU A 741 71.00 -78.62 -25.30
C LEU A 741 70.38 -80.02 -25.29
N GLY A 742 69.33 -80.28 -26.08
CA GLY A 742 68.58 -81.55 -26.09
C GLY A 742 69.01 -82.62 -27.12
N LEU A 743 70.13 -82.46 -27.83
CA LEU A 743 70.56 -83.39 -28.90
C LEU A 743 71.21 -84.72 -28.43
N PHE A 744 71.15 -85.06 -27.14
CA PHE A 744 71.54 -86.38 -26.61
C PHE A 744 70.52 -86.88 -25.57
N GLY A 745 69.54 -87.69 -26.01
CA GLY A 745 68.67 -88.46 -25.10
C GLY A 745 67.24 -88.62 -25.61
N GLY A 746 66.92 -89.78 -26.17
CA GLY A 746 65.63 -90.04 -26.82
C GLY A 746 64.42 -90.08 -25.87
N ARG A 747 63.43 -89.23 -26.12
CA ARG A 747 61.99 -89.54 -26.05
C ARG A 747 61.14 -88.42 -26.67
N LYS A 748 60.14 -88.81 -27.47
CA LYS A 748 59.17 -87.91 -28.15
C LYS A 748 58.43 -86.99 -27.19
N ARG A 749 58.38 -85.67 -27.47
CA ARG A 749 57.36 -84.71 -26.96
C ARG A 749 56.95 -83.69 -28.05
N ARG A 750 55.69 -83.24 -27.98
CA ARG A 750 54.90 -82.56 -29.02
C ARG A 750 55.38 -81.13 -29.36
N LEU A 751 55.40 -80.81 -30.65
CA LEU A 751 55.80 -79.53 -31.29
C LEU A 751 54.67 -78.48 -31.32
N THR A 752 54.10 -78.07 -30.17
CA THR A 752 53.00 -77.07 -30.16
C THR A 752 53.27 -75.81 -29.31
N THR A 753 54.46 -75.66 -28.70
CA THR A 753 54.71 -74.61 -27.69
C THR A 753 55.44 -73.36 -28.21
N SER A 754 56.15 -73.40 -29.34
CA SER A 754 56.97 -72.28 -29.84
C SER A 754 56.16 -71.18 -30.56
N LEU A 755 55.14 -71.57 -31.33
CA LEU A 755 54.26 -70.62 -32.03
C LEU A 755 53.35 -69.82 -31.08
N SER A 756 52.95 -70.42 -29.95
CA SER A 756 52.14 -69.73 -28.94
C SER A 756 52.93 -68.66 -28.19
N LYS A 757 54.25 -68.87 -27.97
CA LYS A 757 55.09 -67.93 -27.23
C LYS A 757 55.47 -66.70 -28.05
N ARG A 758 55.80 -66.89 -29.33
CA ARG A 758 56.05 -65.78 -30.26
C ARG A 758 54.83 -64.86 -30.44
N ARG A 759 53.63 -65.44 -30.49
CA ARG A 759 52.37 -64.67 -30.51
C ARG A 759 52.20 -63.82 -29.24
N MET A 760 52.60 -64.35 -28.07
CA MET A 760 52.54 -63.59 -26.82
C MET A 760 53.57 -62.46 -26.77
N THR A 761 54.79 -62.65 -27.31
CA THR A 761 55.78 -61.56 -27.45
C THR A 761 55.31 -60.48 -28.43
N GLU A 762 54.70 -60.88 -29.56
CA GLU A 762 54.13 -59.92 -30.53
C GLU A 762 52.96 -59.14 -29.92
N GLN A 763 52.12 -59.79 -29.09
CA GLN A 763 51.04 -59.14 -28.36
C GLN A 763 51.58 -58.13 -27.32
N ALA A 764 52.53 -58.53 -26.47
CA ALA A 764 53.15 -57.62 -25.51
C ALA A 764 53.89 -56.43 -26.18
N LYS A 765 54.34 -56.59 -27.42
CA LYS A 765 54.92 -55.49 -28.20
C LYS A 765 53.83 -54.53 -28.70
N ALA A 766 52.69 -55.05 -29.13
CA ALA A 766 51.55 -54.24 -29.55
C ALA A 766 50.98 -53.44 -28.37
N ASP A 767 50.91 -54.04 -27.17
CA ASP A 767 50.44 -53.38 -25.96
C ASP A 767 51.33 -52.16 -25.60
N VAL A 768 52.67 -52.29 -25.70
CA VAL A 768 53.61 -51.16 -25.54
C VAL A 768 53.39 -50.05 -26.58
N GLU A 769 53.12 -50.42 -27.83
CA GLU A 769 52.90 -49.46 -28.93
C GLU A 769 51.58 -48.69 -28.72
N GLU A 770 50.52 -49.38 -28.30
CA GLU A 770 49.23 -48.78 -27.92
C GLU A 770 49.38 -47.78 -26.77
N SER A 771 50.10 -48.14 -25.70
CA SER A 771 50.38 -47.28 -24.55
C SER A 771 51.17 -46.01 -24.95
N ILE A 772 52.12 -46.11 -25.88
CA ILE A 772 52.87 -44.95 -26.40
C ILE A 772 51.95 -43.99 -27.17
N ASP A 773 51.10 -44.53 -28.05
CA ASP A 773 50.16 -43.74 -28.85
C ASP A 773 49.12 -43.04 -27.95
N ALA A 774 48.60 -43.74 -26.93
CA ALA A 774 47.67 -43.18 -25.95
C ALA A 774 48.31 -42.04 -25.13
N ILE A 775 49.57 -42.20 -24.72
CA ILE A 775 50.34 -41.14 -24.03
C ILE A 775 50.52 -39.91 -24.94
N ALA A 776 50.83 -40.12 -26.22
CA ALA A 776 50.96 -39.03 -27.19
C ALA A 776 49.62 -38.28 -27.37
N GLU A 777 48.50 -39.02 -27.45
CA GLU A 777 47.17 -38.44 -27.53
C GLU A 777 46.83 -37.62 -26.27
N PHE A 778 47.06 -38.15 -25.07
CA PHE A 778 46.79 -37.40 -23.83
C PHE A 778 47.67 -36.15 -23.67
N LYS A 779 48.92 -36.19 -24.13
CA LYS A 779 49.79 -34.99 -24.16
C LYS A 779 49.25 -33.94 -25.12
N GLN A 780 48.76 -34.34 -26.30
CA GLN A 780 48.12 -33.43 -27.24
C GLN A 780 46.85 -32.83 -26.65
N GLN A 781 45.98 -33.64 -26.04
CA GLN A 781 44.76 -33.16 -25.37
C GLN A 781 45.05 -32.14 -24.26
N ILE A 782 46.13 -32.32 -23.50
CA ILE A 782 46.56 -31.33 -22.48
C ILE A 782 46.97 -30.01 -23.15
N ALA A 783 47.79 -30.06 -24.20
CA ALA A 783 48.23 -28.87 -24.92
C ALA A 783 47.04 -28.09 -25.53
N ASP A 784 46.09 -28.81 -26.13
CA ASP A 784 44.88 -28.23 -26.70
C ASP A 784 44.02 -27.57 -25.61
N LEU A 785 43.82 -28.26 -24.48
CA LEU A 785 43.07 -27.72 -23.33
C LEU A 785 43.75 -26.51 -22.69
N GLU A 786 45.09 -26.45 -22.65
CA GLU A 786 45.84 -25.29 -22.16
C GLU A 786 45.67 -24.08 -23.10
N ALA A 787 45.71 -24.31 -24.42
CA ALA A 787 45.44 -23.28 -25.42
C ALA A 787 43.99 -22.78 -25.36
N GLU A 788 43.01 -23.68 -25.25
CA GLU A 788 41.60 -23.32 -25.06
C GLU A 788 41.38 -22.52 -23.77
N LYS A 789 42.04 -22.90 -22.66
CA LYS A 789 41.98 -22.17 -21.39
C LYS A 789 42.50 -20.74 -21.57
N ALA A 790 43.65 -20.57 -22.22
CA ALA A 790 44.24 -19.26 -22.45
C ALA A 790 43.31 -18.36 -23.28
N GLN A 791 42.73 -18.91 -24.37
CA GLN A 791 41.78 -18.18 -25.20
C GLN A 791 40.52 -17.80 -24.42
N ALA A 792 39.92 -18.74 -23.67
CA ALA A 792 38.71 -18.48 -22.90
C ALA A 792 38.92 -17.41 -21.80
N LEU A 793 40.10 -17.36 -21.18
CA LEU A 793 40.43 -16.30 -20.21
C LEU A 793 40.62 -14.94 -20.91
N GLN A 794 41.20 -14.92 -22.11
CA GLN A 794 41.34 -13.70 -22.91
C GLN A 794 39.96 -13.17 -23.36
N ASP A 795 39.06 -14.04 -23.82
CA ASP A 795 37.71 -13.67 -24.22
C ASP A 795 36.92 -13.02 -23.06
N VAL A 796 37.12 -13.52 -21.83
CA VAL A 796 36.54 -12.90 -20.63
C VAL A 796 37.11 -11.50 -20.41
N ASN A 797 38.42 -11.31 -20.52
CA ASN A 797 39.04 -9.98 -20.38
C ASN A 797 38.48 -8.98 -21.40
N ASP A 798 38.41 -9.37 -22.67
CA ASP A 798 37.94 -8.50 -23.76
C ASP A 798 36.47 -8.14 -23.60
N LYS A 799 35.64 -9.14 -23.24
CA LYS A 799 34.21 -8.96 -22.92
C LYS A 799 33.97 -7.91 -21.83
N TRP A 800 34.75 -7.92 -20.76
CA TRP A 800 34.57 -6.97 -19.65
C TRP A 800 35.16 -5.58 -19.94
N ALA A 801 36.18 -5.47 -20.80
CA ALA A 801 36.71 -4.20 -21.26
C ALA A 801 35.68 -3.40 -22.09
N GLU A 802 34.94 -4.09 -22.97
CA GLU A 802 33.89 -3.47 -23.78
C GLU A 802 32.72 -2.96 -22.91
N MET A 803 32.34 -3.72 -21.88
CA MET A 803 31.22 -3.37 -21.00
C MET A 803 31.41 -2.07 -20.20
N VAL A 804 32.64 -1.65 -19.91
CA VAL A 804 32.90 -0.39 -19.16
C VAL A 804 32.52 0.84 -20.00
N SER A 805 32.61 0.74 -21.32
CA SER A 805 32.38 1.87 -22.24
C SER A 805 30.91 2.08 -22.58
N ASP A 806 30.03 1.16 -22.20
CA ASP A 806 28.59 1.17 -22.50
C ASP A 806 27.81 2.06 -21.51
N VAL A 807 27.92 3.38 -21.70
CA VAL A 807 27.27 4.39 -20.86
C VAL A 807 26.09 5.01 -21.58
N SER A 808 24.96 5.07 -20.89
CA SER A 808 23.73 5.73 -21.33
C SER A 808 23.28 6.79 -20.31
N GLU A 809 22.51 7.77 -20.78
CA GLU A 809 21.82 8.73 -19.90
C GLU A 809 20.31 8.46 -19.95
N ILE A 810 19.71 8.26 -18.78
CA ILE A 810 18.30 7.94 -18.61
C ILE A 810 17.60 9.15 -17.97
N PRO A 811 16.64 9.79 -18.65
CA PRO A 811 15.85 10.84 -18.03
C PRO A 811 14.85 10.25 -17.03
N VAL A 812 14.81 10.83 -15.84
CA VAL A 812 13.95 10.42 -14.73
C VAL A 812 13.01 11.56 -14.36
N SER A 813 11.71 11.34 -14.46
CA SER A 813 10.68 12.26 -13.96
C SER A 813 10.41 12.03 -12.47
N PRO A 814 10.09 13.08 -11.69
CA PRO A 814 9.69 12.94 -10.29
C PRO A 814 8.29 12.32 -10.20
N TYR A 815 7.92 11.79 -9.03
CA TYR A 815 6.51 11.46 -8.78
C TYR A 815 5.76 12.70 -8.29
N LYS A 816 4.44 12.80 -8.58
CA LYS A 816 3.62 13.92 -8.07
C LYS A 816 3.65 14.06 -6.55
N LYS A 817 3.81 12.97 -5.80
CA LYS A 817 3.91 12.99 -4.34
C LYS A 817 5.23 13.57 -3.82
N ASP A 818 6.27 13.59 -4.65
CA ASP A 818 7.62 14.06 -4.31
C ASP A 818 7.86 15.52 -4.77
N ILE A 819 6.80 16.22 -5.19
CA ILE A 819 6.80 17.65 -5.47
C ILE A 819 6.10 18.36 -4.31
N LEU A 820 6.89 19.04 -3.50
CA LEU A 820 6.46 19.82 -2.34
C LEU A 820 6.47 21.30 -2.69
N VAL A 821 5.29 21.94 -2.76
CA VAL A 821 5.20 23.38 -2.98
C VAL A 821 5.57 24.10 -1.69
N THR A 822 6.70 24.82 -1.70
CA THR A 822 7.27 25.49 -0.52
C THR A 822 6.80 26.95 -0.41
N LEU A 823 6.67 27.65 -1.53
CA LEU A 823 6.12 29.02 -1.59
C LEU A 823 5.02 29.06 -2.64
N PHE A 824 3.85 29.55 -2.28
CA PHE A 824 2.79 29.80 -3.26
C PHE A 824 1.81 30.86 -2.77
N GLY A 825 1.69 31.96 -3.49
CA GLY A 825 0.78 33.02 -3.10
C GLY A 825 1.01 34.33 -3.83
N VAL A 826 0.43 35.41 -3.30
CA VAL A 826 0.59 36.76 -3.84
C VAL A 826 1.81 37.39 -3.21
N ALA A 827 2.77 37.79 -4.02
CA ALA A 827 3.91 38.58 -3.59
C ALA A 827 3.71 40.04 -4.01
N TRP A 828 4.02 40.99 -3.12
CA TRP A 828 4.05 42.41 -3.42
C TRP A 828 5.46 42.78 -3.89
N MET A 829 5.59 43.06 -5.18
CA MET A 829 6.84 43.46 -5.82
C MET A 829 7.00 44.98 -5.78
N PRO A 830 8.10 45.52 -5.22
CA PRO A 830 8.32 46.95 -5.12
C PRO A 830 8.73 47.57 -6.46
N TYR A 831 8.20 48.75 -6.77
CA TYR A 831 8.59 49.61 -7.88
C TYR A 831 8.89 51.03 -7.36
N HIS A 832 10.02 51.60 -7.79
CA HIS A 832 10.34 53.00 -7.58
C HIS A 832 9.47 53.87 -8.47
N LEU A 833 8.77 54.84 -7.87
CA LEU A 833 8.09 55.91 -8.58
C LEU A 833 9.10 57.04 -8.79
N VAL A 834 9.40 57.38 -10.05
CA VAL A 834 10.41 58.38 -10.40
C VAL A 834 9.77 59.46 -11.25
N GLU A 835 10.01 60.71 -10.90
CA GLU A 835 9.62 61.85 -11.73
C GLU A 835 10.83 62.30 -12.55
N ALA A 836 10.68 62.34 -13.87
CA ALA A 836 11.71 62.82 -14.81
C ALA A 836 11.04 63.63 -15.93
N GLY A 837 11.47 64.88 -16.13
CA GLY A 837 10.89 65.75 -17.16
C GLY A 837 9.37 65.97 -17.07
N GLY A 838 8.80 65.97 -15.86
CA GLY A 838 7.35 66.14 -15.62
C GLY A 838 6.49 64.91 -15.96
N ARG A 839 7.10 63.73 -16.14
CA ARG A 839 6.40 62.46 -16.30
C ARG A 839 6.77 61.50 -15.18
N LEU A 840 5.76 60.82 -14.65
CA LEU A 840 5.94 59.74 -13.69
C LEU A 840 6.32 58.45 -14.41
N MET A 841 7.32 57.74 -13.92
CA MET A 841 7.71 56.43 -14.39
C MET A 841 7.87 55.44 -13.23
N GLU A 842 7.59 54.18 -13.53
CA GLU A 842 7.77 53.06 -12.60
C GLU A 842 9.01 52.27 -13.01
N LEU A 843 9.88 51.96 -12.05
CA LEU A 843 11.07 51.14 -12.24
C LEU A 843 11.09 50.01 -11.21
N PRO A 844 11.40 48.75 -11.57
CA PRO A 844 11.38 47.64 -10.63
C PRO A 844 12.42 47.87 -9.52
N GLY A 845 11.98 47.77 -8.26
CA GLY A 845 12.82 47.83 -7.07
C GLY A 845 13.34 46.47 -6.63
N TYR A 846 12.82 45.39 -7.21
CA TYR A 846 13.28 44.03 -6.99
C TYR A 846 13.91 43.46 -8.26
N GLY A 847 15.08 42.83 -8.11
CA GLY A 847 15.70 41.98 -9.12
C GLY A 847 15.92 40.59 -8.55
N GLY A 848 15.34 39.57 -9.18
CA GLY A 848 15.71 38.18 -8.95
C GLY A 848 17.14 37.97 -9.42
N ALA A 849 18.04 37.59 -8.52
CA ALA A 849 19.43 37.30 -8.84
C ALA A 849 19.57 35.95 -9.54
#